data_AF-A0A6J4XQP3-F1
#
_entry.id   AF-A0A6J4XQP3-F1
#
_cell.length_a   1.000
_cell.length_b   1.000
_cell.length_c   1.000
_cell.angle_alpha   90.00
_cell.angle_beta   90.00
_cell.angle_gamma   90.00
#
_symmetry.space_group_name_H-M   'P 1'
#
loop_
_entity.id
_entity.type
_entity.pdbx_description
1 polymer ?
#
loop_
_entity_poly.entity_id
_entity_poly.type
_entity_poly.pdbx_seq_one_letter_code
_entity_poly.pdbx_strand_id
1 'polypeptide(L)'
;MQEKNMSQDKIRRLTREKNKYLTISECLPNPVILADEKNDFEYLNHAAARLLKNNCGCGARHSYPTSDGMDIRPHTPAPGSVGSCLPWLADEFAAYAAGPELSCSFEKSFTSETVNRKYAVRFSRMQDMSNNFLGTAIVLEDITEKKQAEDELRLSEERFRSIFESTTDSIVVWDKDYNYLYANQAAIEHVGTTRDKLIGKNIRDVLAHLPEFMQLLIRHVDRVFESGQPMRVEDAVEIGSNSLISESVLSPIKDSSGNMFAVGVLHRDVTERKEMKNMLRKQNLAFENSNQELERANRQIIEQQQAIIEEERLKVLLQMAGATAHELNQPLMALLGYIELMAMDRDNPAKMAKYSEQIEEAGRRIAEIVKKIQTIRHDDVKRYAGETTILNLNKRVRILSVEDNDLDYQRIKTTIAEAKQVEIERAEDIDIGFERLAEKSFDLIFVDYALPSGNALDFIAGMEEKQLETPVVVITGKGDEMIASQVIQRGAYDYLPKSRISQKSLTRIIHNTMEKFRMKTEIKQAMDKMAELSTKDELTDLYNRRYFMEAAEREIAGAARYGQSLSLLMLDIDHFKEINDNHGHPAGDEVLKHTARLLQNSIRKCDVACRYGGEEFAVIMPNTPLANARIFCERLRKKHEDSKVSYDSTKIRLTVSIGLAEYIFNVDNSVAHLIKRADDGLYAAKQQGRNRVIAAEDRAMDLAAEVRHI
;
A
#
# COMPACT_ATOMS: atom_id res chain seq x y z
N MET A 1 28.16 -41.47 -84.92
CA MET A 1 27.86 -42.16 -83.64
C MET A 1 28.68 -41.60 -82.48
N GLN A 2 29.98 -41.30 -82.66
CA GLN A 2 30.84 -40.72 -81.62
C GLN A 2 30.44 -39.30 -81.14
N GLU A 3 29.99 -38.40 -82.01
CA GLU A 3 29.52 -37.06 -81.59
C GLU A 3 28.23 -37.10 -80.76
N LYS A 4 27.34 -38.07 -81.04
CA LYS A 4 26.10 -38.26 -80.27
C LYS A 4 26.38 -38.79 -78.86
N ASN A 5 27.39 -39.65 -78.70
CA ASN A 5 27.83 -40.16 -77.40
C ASN A 5 28.57 -39.09 -76.58
N MET A 6 29.43 -38.27 -77.19
CA MET A 6 30.09 -37.14 -76.50
C MET A 6 29.09 -36.08 -76.01
N SER A 7 28.04 -35.80 -76.80
CA SER A 7 26.96 -34.88 -76.40
C SER A 7 26.16 -35.41 -75.21
N GLN A 8 25.86 -36.71 -75.19
CA GLN A 8 25.16 -37.35 -74.06
C GLN A 8 25.98 -37.40 -72.78
N ASP A 9 27.30 -37.64 -72.85
CA ASP A 9 28.17 -37.62 -71.67
C ASP A 9 28.35 -36.21 -71.09
N LYS A 10 28.42 -35.19 -71.96
CA LYS A 10 28.45 -33.79 -71.52
C LYS A 10 27.15 -33.39 -70.82
N ILE A 11 26.00 -33.81 -71.35
CA ILE A 11 24.68 -33.59 -70.72
C ILE A 11 24.64 -34.29 -69.35
N ARG A 12 25.02 -35.56 -69.26
CA ARG A 12 25.05 -36.31 -67.99
C ARG A 12 25.94 -35.67 -66.94
N ARG A 13 27.11 -35.15 -67.33
CA ARG A 13 28.02 -34.45 -66.41
C ARG A 13 27.40 -33.15 -65.89
N LEU A 14 26.82 -32.33 -66.77
CA LEU A 14 26.14 -31.09 -66.41
C LEU A 14 24.91 -31.36 -65.51
N THR A 15 24.13 -32.40 -65.79
CA THR A 15 23.02 -32.82 -64.93
C THR A 15 23.51 -33.24 -63.54
N ARG A 16 24.63 -33.96 -63.46
CA ARG A 16 25.22 -34.38 -62.18
C ARG A 16 25.75 -33.19 -61.37
N GLU A 17 26.39 -32.22 -62.01
CA GLU A 17 26.84 -30.99 -61.33
C GLU A 17 25.64 -30.14 -60.89
N LYS A 18 24.65 -29.93 -61.75
CA LYS A 18 23.39 -29.24 -61.40
C LYS A 18 22.72 -29.87 -60.18
N ASN A 19 22.59 -31.19 -60.15
CA ASN A 19 21.97 -31.90 -59.02
C ASN A 19 22.77 -31.73 -57.72
N LYS A 20 24.10 -31.63 -57.76
CA LYS A 20 24.92 -31.35 -56.56
C LYS A 20 24.60 -29.98 -55.99
N TYR A 21 24.58 -28.94 -56.82
CA TYR A 21 24.28 -27.57 -56.37
C TYR A 21 22.84 -27.44 -55.84
N LEU A 22 21.89 -28.09 -56.52
CA LEU A 22 20.50 -28.15 -56.07
C LEU A 22 20.40 -28.80 -54.69
N THR A 23 21.05 -29.96 -54.51
CA THR A 23 21.06 -30.68 -53.22
C THR A 23 21.67 -29.83 -52.11
N ILE A 24 22.78 -29.14 -52.39
CA ILE A 24 23.41 -28.24 -51.41
C ILE A 24 22.44 -27.12 -51.02
N SER A 25 21.78 -26.50 -52.00
CA SER A 25 20.83 -25.42 -51.75
C SER A 25 19.59 -25.87 -50.97
N GLU A 26 19.09 -27.08 -51.23
CA GLU A 26 17.95 -27.67 -50.50
C GLU A 26 18.29 -28.02 -49.04
N CYS A 27 19.55 -28.31 -48.75
CA CYS A 27 20.01 -28.56 -47.38
C CYS A 27 20.26 -27.28 -46.57
N LEU A 28 20.25 -26.09 -47.20
CA LEU A 28 20.45 -24.84 -46.48
C LEU A 28 19.23 -24.50 -45.61
N PRO A 29 19.44 -24.11 -44.34
CA PRO A 29 18.34 -23.73 -43.45
C PRO A 29 17.70 -22.39 -43.84
N ASN A 30 18.47 -21.54 -44.53
CA ASN A 30 18.04 -20.20 -44.92
C ASN A 30 17.25 -20.24 -46.24
N PRO A 31 16.16 -19.47 -46.37
CA PRO A 31 15.50 -19.24 -47.65
C PRO A 31 16.48 -18.74 -48.72
N VAL A 32 16.57 -19.50 -49.82
CA VAL A 32 17.32 -19.13 -51.02
C VAL A 32 16.36 -19.09 -52.20
N ILE A 33 16.36 -17.95 -52.89
CA ILE A 33 15.49 -17.65 -54.02
C ILE A 33 16.41 -17.24 -55.18
N LEU A 34 16.22 -17.84 -56.35
CA LEU A 34 16.85 -17.40 -57.59
C LEU A 34 15.77 -16.83 -58.49
N ALA A 35 15.98 -15.61 -58.97
CA ALA A 35 15.13 -14.93 -59.93
C ALA A 35 15.87 -14.77 -61.25
N ASP A 36 15.17 -14.92 -62.37
CA ASP A 36 15.72 -14.77 -63.71
C ASP A 36 15.91 -13.29 -64.10
N GLU A 37 16.32 -13.04 -65.35
CA GLU A 37 16.54 -11.70 -65.91
C GLU A 37 15.27 -10.83 -65.92
N LYS A 38 14.08 -11.44 -65.87
CA LYS A 38 12.78 -10.74 -65.82
C LYS A 38 12.27 -10.57 -64.39
N ASN A 39 13.08 -10.96 -63.40
CA ASN A 39 12.74 -11.01 -61.99
C ASN A 39 11.61 -12.00 -61.64
N ASP A 40 11.37 -12.97 -62.51
CA ASP A 40 10.48 -14.08 -62.24
C ASP A 40 11.24 -15.17 -61.49
N PHE A 41 10.56 -15.90 -60.62
CA PHE A 41 11.20 -16.95 -59.84
C PHE A 41 11.71 -18.09 -60.75
N GLU A 42 13.00 -18.34 -60.72
CA GLU A 42 13.65 -19.45 -61.43
C GLU A 42 13.78 -20.69 -60.52
N TYR A 43 14.09 -20.47 -59.23
CA TYR A 43 14.27 -21.54 -58.25
C TYR A 43 14.00 -21.06 -56.81
N LEU A 44 13.47 -21.98 -56.00
CA LEU A 44 13.20 -21.80 -54.58
C LEU A 44 13.64 -23.06 -53.84
N ASN A 45 14.45 -22.92 -52.80
CA ASN A 45 14.72 -24.06 -51.92
C ASN A 45 13.55 -24.32 -50.94
N HIS A 46 13.58 -25.45 -50.23
CA HIS A 46 12.55 -25.83 -49.26
C HIS A 46 12.26 -24.78 -48.18
N ALA A 47 13.28 -24.04 -47.73
CA ALA A 47 13.11 -22.98 -46.75
C ALA A 47 12.35 -21.77 -47.34
N ALA A 48 12.69 -21.35 -48.57
CA ALA A 48 11.99 -20.29 -49.28
C ALA A 48 10.55 -20.65 -49.64
N ALA A 49 10.30 -21.89 -50.07
CA ALA A 49 8.95 -22.37 -50.35
C ALA A 49 8.05 -22.36 -49.10
N ARG A 50 8.60 -22.66 -47.91
CA ARG A 50 7.87 -22.56 -46.64
C ARG A 50 7.60 -21.11 -46.25
N LEU A 51 8.58 -20.22 -46.42
CA LEU A 51 8.43 -18.80 -46.14
C LEU A 51 7.28 -18.19 -46.96
N LEU A 52 7.23 -18.47 -48.26
CA LEU A 52 6.20 -17.93 -49.16
C LEU A 52 4.79 -18.49 -48.86
N LYS A 53 4.68 -19.77 -48.46
CA LYS A 53 3.39 -20.35 -48.02
C LYS A 53 2.82 -19.67 -46.79
N ASN A 54 3.68 -19.29 -45.85
CA ASN A 54 3.24 -18.73 -44.57
C ASN A 54 2.97 -17.22 -44.64
N ASN A 55 3.64 -16.49 -45.53
CA ASN A 55 3.56 -15.02 -45.58
C ASN A 55 2.63 -14.44 -46.65
N CYS A 56 2.26 -15.20 -47.70
CA CYS A 56 1.64 -14.58 -48.88
C CYS A 56 0.13 -14.80 -49.01
N GLY A 57 -0.53 -15.58 -48.14
CA GLY A 57 -1.97 -15.89 -48.29
C GLY A 57 -2.33 -16.50 -49.65
N CYS A 58 -1.34 -16.88 -50.47
CA CYS A 58 -1.55 -17.45 -51.78
C CYS A 58 -1.97 -18.90 -51.58
N GLY A 59 -3.23 -19.20 -51.88
CA GLY A 59 -3.85 -20.52 -51.79
C GLY A 59 -3.26 -21.55 -52.77
N ALA A 60 -1.95 -21.60 -52.96
CA ALA A 60 -1.28 -22.66 -53.69
C ALA A 60 -1.21 -23.90 -52.79
N ARG A 61 -2.23 -24.76 -52.89
CA ARG A 61 -2.18 -26.15 -52.40
C ARG A 61 -0.91 -26.81 -52.94
N HIS A 62 0.11 -26.93 -52.10
CA HIS A 62 1.25 -27.78 -52.40
C HIS A 62 0.99 -29.15 -51.77
N SER A 63 0.26 -29.98 -52.50
CA SER A 63 0.25 -31.43 -52.26
C SER A 63 1.59 -32.00 -52.68
N TYR A 64 2.32 -32.59 -51.74
CA TYR A 64 3.39 -33.53 -52.06
C TYR A 64 2.75 -34.83 -52.54
N PRO A 65 3.01 -35.32 -53.78
CA PRO A 65 2.53 -36.64 -54.17
C PRO A 65 3.42 -37.69 -53.50
N THR A 66 2.81 -38.55 -52.70
CA THR A 66 3.38 -39.86 -52.37
C THR A 66 3.34 -40.73 -53.62
N SER A 67 4.50 -41.26 -53.99
CA SER A 67 4.72 -42.52 -54.71
C SER A 67 3.63 -42.92 -55.73
N ASP A 68 3.71 -42.42 -56.96
CA ASP A 68 3.49 -43.24 -58.16
C ASP A 68 4.00 -42.47 -59.39
N GLY A 69 4.89 -43.13 -60.13
CA GLY A 69 5.70 -42.52 -61.18
C GLY A 69 4.89 -41.93 -62.32
N MET A 70 4.78 -40.60 -62.32
CA MET A 70 4.66 -39.78 -63.52
C MET A 70 5.47 -38.49 -63.36
N ASP A 71 6.29 -38.23 -64.36
CA ASP A 71 7.35 -37.23 -64.42
C ASP A 71 6.75 -35.82 -64.65
N ILE A 72 6.54 -35.04 -63.57
CA ILE A 72 6.28 -33.57 -63.62
C ILE A 72 7.05 -32.88 -62.47
N ARG A 73 7.73 -31.78 -62.82
CA ARG A 73 8.91 -31.17 -62.18
C ARG A 73 8.61 -30.38 -60.88
N PRO A 74 9.49 -30.37 -59.86
CA PRO A 74 9.38 -29.49 -58.67
C PRO A 74 9.74 -28.01 -58.91
N HIS A 75 9.67 -27.50 -60.15
CA HIS A 75 10.40 -26.28 -60.56
C HIS A 75 9.56 -25.23 -61.30
N THR A 76 8.29 -25.06 -60.96
CA THR A 76 7.52 -23.91 -61.48
C THR A 76 6.83 -23.18 -60.34
N PRO A 77 7.38 -22.05 -59.89
CA PRO A 77 6.66 -21.10 -59.05
C PRO A 77 5.42 -20.59 -59.82
N ALA A 78 4.35 -20.27 -59.10
CA ALA A 78 3.19 -19.61 -59.69
C ALA A 78 3.63 -18.34 -60.46
N PRO A 79 2.97 -17.95 -61.56
CA PRO A 79 3.35 -16.76 -62.32
C PRO A 79 3.28 -15.52 -61.41
N GLY A 80 4.44 -14.89 -61.17
CA GLY A 80 4.56 -13.72 -60.31
C GLY A 80 6.03 -13.35 -60.10
N SER A 81 6.35 -12.06 -60.24
CA SER A 81 7.69 -11.55 -59.97
C SER A 81 8.02 -11.62 -58.48
N VAL A 82 9.30 -11.64 -58.12
CA VAL A 82 9.76 -11.60 -56.71
C VAL A 82 9.05 -10.50 -55.91
N GLY A 83 8.90 -9.31 -56.48
CA GLY A 83 8.26 -8.17 -55.82
C GLY A 83 6.77 -8.38 -55.52
N SER A 84 6.06 -9.17 -56.32
CA SER A 84 4.65 -9.48 -56.07
C SER A 84 4.46 -10.45 -54.90
N CYS A 85 5.39 -11.39 -54.73
CA CYS A 85 5.30 -12.42 -53.70
C CYS A 85 6.00 -12.00 -52.39
N LEU A 86 6.93 -11.05 -52.44
CA LEU A 86 7.55 -10.44 -51.26
C LEU A 86 7.36 -8.91 -51.30
N PRO A 87 6.13 -8.40 -51.07
CA PRO A 87 5.83 -6.96 -51.19
C PRO A 87 6.71 -6.09 -50.28
N TRP A 88 7.07 -6.61 -49.10
CA TRP A 88 7.90 -5.93 -48.12
C TRP A 88 9.39 -5.83 -48.52
N LEU A 89 9.80 -6.46 -49.63
CA LEU A 89 11.13 -6.34 -50.26
C LEU A 89 11.08 -5.76 -51.68
N ALA A 90 9.89 -5.41 -52.17
CA ALA A 90 9.70 -5.06 -53.58
C ALA A 90 10.51 -3.83 -53.99
N ASP A 91 10.54 -2.80 -53.13
CA ASP A 91 11.23 -1.53 -53.40
C ASP A 91 12.76 -1.73 -53.44
N GLU A 92 13.33 -2.38 -52.42
CA GLU A 92 14.77 -2.65 -52.38
C GLU A 92 15.21 -3.58 -53.51
N PHE A 93 14.40 -4.59 -53.82
CA PHE A 93 14.69 -5.51 -54.92
C PHE A 93 14.62 -4.82 -56.28
N ALA A 94 13.62 -3.98 -56.52
CA ALA A 94 13.51 -3.20 -57.76
C ALA A 94 14.67 -2.21 -57.92
N ALA A 95 15.05 -1.52 -56.85
CA ALA A 95 16.21 -0.62 -56.83
C ALA A 95 17.51 -1.36 -57.14
N TYR A 96 17.73 -2.53 -56.53
CA TYR A 96 18.93 -3.35 -56.76
C TYR A 96 18.97 -3.93 -58.19
N ALA A 97 17.85 -4.44 -58.69
CA ALA A 97 17.77 -5.01 -60.04
C ALA A 97 18.09 -3.97 -61.14
N ALA A 98 17.76 -2.69 -60.90
CA ALA A 98 18.10 -1.57 -61.80
C ALA A 98 19.52 -1.01 -61.61
N GLY A 99 20.14 -1.22 -60.44
CA GLY A 99 21.46 -0.68 -60.09
C GLY A 99 22.64 -1.54 -60.54
N PRO A 100 23.86 -0.99 -60.69
CA PRO A 100 25.03 -1.72 -61.21
C PRO A 100 25.71 -2.65 -60.18
N GLU A 101 25.20 -2.74 -58.95
CA GLU A 101 25.87 -3.44 -57.84
C GLU A 101 25.85 -4.97 -57.99
N LEU A 102 26.99 -5.62 -57.74
CA LEU A 102 27.12 -7.09 -57.79
C LEU A 102 26.48 -7.79 -56.59
N SER A 103 26.41 -7.14 -55.42
CA SER A 103 25.73 -7.67 -54.23
C SER A 103 25.43 -6.55 -53.25
N CYS A 104 24.31 -6.64 -52.54
CA CYS A 104 24.01 -5.79 -51.40
C CYS A 104 23.52 -6.63 -50.21
N SER A 105 23.63 -6.10 -49.00
CA SER A 105 23.13 -6.75 -47.79
C SER A 105 22.57 -5.70 -46.83
N PHE A 106 21.41 -5.99 -46.27
CA PHE A 106 20.70 -5.08 -45.37
C PHE A 106 19.77 -5.86 -44.43
N GLU A 107 19.35 -5.23 -43.34
CA GLU A 107 18.34 -5.79 -42.44
C GLU A 107 16.96 -5.23 -42.82
N LYS A 108 15.93 -6.08 -42.84
CA LYS A 108 14.56 -5.68 -43.13
C LYS A 108 13.58 -6.36 -42.18
N SER A 109 12.62 -5.59 -41.69
CA SER A 109 11.58 -6.09 -40.80
C SER A 109 10.34 -6.45 -41.61
N PHE A 110 9.78 -7.63 -41.33
CA PHE A 110 8.49 -8.08 -41.83
C PHE A 110 7.51 -8.10 -40.65
N THR A 111 6.47 -7.27 -40.72
CA THR A 111 5.41 -7.21 -39.71
C THR A 111 4.09 -7.60 -40.36
N SER A 112 3.38 -8.54 -39.74
CA SER A 112 2.01 -8.96 -40.06
C SER A 112 1.13 -8.85 -38.81
N GLU A 113 -0.19 -9.07 -38.93
CA GLU A 113 -1.15 -8.98 -37.81
C GLU A 113 -0.78 -9.86 -36.60
N THR A 114 -0.01 -10.94 -36.79
CA THR A 114 0.32 -11.92 -35.73
C THR A 114 1.81 -12.21 -35.58
N VAL A 115 2.66 -11.73 -36.48
CA VAL A 115 4.09 -12.09 -36.53
C VAL A 115 4.94 -10.87 -36.88
N ASN A 116 5.95 -10.59 -36.06
CA ASN A 116 7.01 -9.62 -36.34
C ASN A 116 8.35 -10.36 -36.43
N ARG A 117 9.04 -10.25 -37.58
CA ARG A 117 10.34 -10.89 -37.83
C ARG A 117 11.33 -9.91 -38.42
N LYS A 118 12.61 -10.08 -38.10
CA LYS A 118 13.72 -9.37 -38.72
C LYS A 118 14.53 -10.34 -39.57
N TYR A 119 14.77 -9.96 -40.82
CA TYR A 119 15.62 -10.72 -41.75
C TYR A 119 16.89 -9.94 -42.09
N ALA A 120 18.04 -10.61 -42.08
CA ALA A 120 19.19 -10.18 -42.84
C ALA A 120 19.00 -10.65 -44.28
N VAL A 121 18.93 -9.70 -45.21
CA VAL A 121 18.64 -9.92 -46.63
C VAL A 121 19.91 -9.68 -47.42
N ARG A 122 20.24 -10.62 -48.30
CA ARG A 122 21.36 -10.49 -49.23
C ARG A 122 20.88 -10.70 -50.65
N PHE A 123 21.15 -9.71 -51.52
CA PHE A 123 20.99 -9.84 -52.96
C PHE A 123 22.35 -10.04 -53.62
N SER A 124 22.43 -10.87 -54.65
CA SER A 124 23.65 -11.13 -55.41
C SER A 124 23.32 -11.38 -56.88
N ARG A 125 23.99 -10.65 -57.79
CA ARG A 125 23.81 -10.81 -59.24
C ARG A 125 24.40 -12.14 -59.69
N MET A 126 23.63 -12.91 -60.44
CA MET A 126 24.10 -14.08 -61.16
C MET A 126 24.57 -13.64 -62.54
N GLN A 127 25.76 -14.07 -62.96
CA GLN A 127 26.35 -13.69 -64.23
C GLN A 127 26.87 -14.91 -64.99
N ASP A 128 26.86 -14.85 -66.32
CA ASP A 128 27.50 -15.85 -67.16
C ASP A 128 29.03 -15.64 -67.24
N MET A 129 29.73 -16.52 -67.96
CA MET A 129 31.19 -16.44 -68.16
C MET A 129 31.64 -15.19 -68.95
N SER A 130 30.71 -14.43 -69.52
CA SER A 130 30.91 -13.18 -70.25
C SER A 130 30.42 -11.96 -69.46
N ASN A 131 30.12 -12.12 -68.17
CA ASN A 131 29.58 -11.11 -67.25
C ASN A 131 28.18 -10.58 -67.60
N ASN A 132 27.44 -11.26 -68.47
CA ASN A 132 26.05 -10.90 -68.73
C ASN A 132 25.19 -11.26 -67.53
N PHE A 133 24.24 -10.39 -67.19
CA PHE A 133 23.31 -10.60 -66.08
C PHE A 133 22.34 -11.73 -66.43
N LEU A 134 22.31 -12.78 -65.60
CA LEU A 134 21.40 -13.92 -65.71
C LEU A 134 20.22 -13.82 -64.74
N GLY A 135 20.32 -12.99 -63.70
CA GLY A 135 19.30 -12.90 -62.67
C GLY A 135 19.85 -12.55 -61.29
N THR A 136 19.01 -12.67 -60.25
CA THR A 136 19.36 -12.31 -58.88
C THR A 136 19.15 -13.48 -57.92
N ALA A 137 20.18 -13.79 -57.13
CA ALA A 137 20.09 -14.67 -55.97
C ALA A 137 19.75 -13.85 -54.72
N ILE A 138 18.75 -14.29 -53.97
CA ILE A 138 18.28 -13.69 -52.72
C ILE A 138 18.44 -14.73 -51.60
N VAL A 139 19.12 -14.34 -50.54
CA VAL A 139 19.23 -15.13 -49.31
C VAL A 139 18.60 -14.34 -48.18
N LEU A 140 17.71 -14.99 -47.42
CA LEU A 140 17.08 -14.42 -46.24
C LEU A 140 17.53 -15.22 -45.02
N GLU A 141 18.03 -14.55 -43.99
CA GLU A 141 18.39 -15.15 -42.70
C GLU A 141 17.51 -14.53 -41.62
N ASP A 142 16.76 -15.35 -40.89
CA ASP A 142 15.94 -14.87 -39.76
C ASP A 142 16.86 -14.56 -38.58
N ILE A 143 16.95 -13.27 -38.23
CA ILE A 143 17.81 -12.75 -37.16
C ILE A 143 17.01 -12.29 -35.94
N THR A 144 15.73 -12.67 -35.86
CA THR A 144 14.79 -12.16 -34.84
C THR A 144 15.25 -12.48 -33.42
N GLU A 145 15.57 -13.75 -33.13
CA GLU A 145 16.01 -14.19 -31.79
C GLU A 145 17.32 -13.51 -31.38
N LYS A 146 18.27 -13.40 -32.31
CA LYS A 146 19.55 -12.72 -32.08
C LYS A 146 19.35 -11.26 -31.69
N LYS A 147 18.50 -10.54 -32.45
CA LYS A 147 18.22 -9.12 -32.17
C LYS A 147 17.45 -8.92 -30.87
N GLN A 148 16.50 -9.81 -30.55
CA GLN A 148 15.80 -9.76 -29.26
C GLN A 148 16.75 -9.95 -28.09
N ALA A 149 17.67 -10.91 -28.17
CA ALA A 149 18.69 -11.12 -27.14
C ALA A 149 19.65 -9.92 -27.00
N GLU A 150 20.08 -9.32 -28.11
CA GLU A 150 20.91 -8.10 -28.11
C GLU A 150 20.17 -6.91 -27.49
N ASP A 151 18.89 -6.70 -27.83
CA ASP A 151 18.07 -5.62 -27.30
C ASP A 151 17.73 -5.83 -25.81
N GLU A 152 17.44 -7.07 -25.38
CA GLU A 152 17.21 -7.41 -23.98
C GLU A 152 18.48 -7.19 -23.13
N LEU A 153 19.65 -7.62 -23.64
CA LEU A 153 20.92 -7.39 -22.98
C LEU A 153 21.19 -5.89 -22.86
N ARG A 154 21.04 -5.13 -23.95
CA ARG A 154 21.23 -3.67 -23.95
C ARG A 154 20.29 -2.97 -22.97
N LEU A 155 19.00 -3.34 -22.98
CA LEU A 155 18.00 -2.78 -22.08
C LEU A 155 18.30 -3.14 -20.61
N SER A 156 18.77 -4.36 -20.35
CA SER A 156 19.21 -4.78 -19.01
C SER A 156 20.43 -4.00 -18.55
N GLU A 157 21.42 -3.79 -19.42
CA GLU A 157 22.62 -3.00 -19.13
C GLU A 157 22.29 -1.52 -18.89
N GLU A 158 21.42 -0.92 -19.71
CA GLU A 158 20.94 0.44 -19.54
C GLU A 158 20.19 0.59 -18.21
N ARG A 159 19.28 -0.35 -17.88
CA ARG A 159 18.56 -0.36 -16.60
C ARG A 159 19.51 -0.47 -15.40
N PHE A 160 20.48 -1.40 -15.45
CA PHE A 160 21.47 -1.55 -14.39
C PHE A 160 22.29 -0.27 -14.22
N ARG A 161 22.75 0.32 -15.33
CA ARG A 161 23.51 1.56 -15.32
C ARG A 161 22.70 2.72 -14.73
N SER A 162 21.43 2.88 -15.12
CA SER A 162 20.57 3.92 -14.57
C SER A 162 20.41 3.80 -13.06
N ILE A 163 20.13 2.60 -12.53
CA ILE A 163 19.97 2.37 -11.09
C ILE A 163 21.30 2.61 -10.35
N PHE A 164 22.40 2.10 -10.90
CA PHE A 164 23.74 2.26 -10.34
C PHE A 164 24.12 3.74 -10.23
N GLU A 165 23.91 4.52 -11.30
CA GLU A 165 24.27 5.94 -11.36
C GLU A 165 23.31 6.84 -10.56
N SER A 166 22.02 6.50 -10.45
CA SER A 166 21.03 7.33 -9.72
C SER A 166 21.03 7.12 -8.21
N THR A 167 21.79 6.16 -7.70
CA THR A 167 21.83 5.85 -6.27
C THR A 167 22.62 6.91 -5.50
N THR A 168 22.08 7.38 -4.38
CA THR A 168 22.71 8.40 -3.51
C THR A 168 23.84 7.84 -2.65
N ASP A 169 23.88 6.52 -2.44
CA ASP A 169 24.99 5.86 -1.76
C ASP A 169 26.23 5.83 -2.68
N SER A 170 27.41 5.98 -2.10
CA SER A 170 28.67 5.83 -2.84
C SER A 170 28.89 4.35 -3.13
N ILE A 171 28.92 3.98 -4.41
CA ILE A 171 29.19 2.60 -4.84
C ILE A 171 30.47 2.60 -5.69
N VAL A 172 31.46 1.84 -5.24
CA VAL A 172 32.74 1.66 -5.92
C VAL A 172 33.07 0.19 -6.07
N VAL A 173 33.82 -0.16 -7.12
CA VAL A 173 34.35 -1.50 -7.32
C VAL A 173 35.86 -1.42 -7.40
N TRP A 174 36.54 -2.17 -6.53
CA TRP A 174 37.99 -2.25 -6.49
C TRP A 174 38.49 -3.63 -6.88
N ASP A 175 39.58 -3.69 -7.64
CA ASP A 175 40.32 -4.93 -7.86
C ASP A 175 41.18 -5.32 -6.64
N LYS A 176 41.87 -6.46 -6.73
CA LYS A 176 42.78 -6.96 -5.68
C LYS A 176 43.95 -6.02 -5.37
N ASP A 177 44.31 -5.17 -6.32
CA ASP A 177 45.41 -4.22 -6.23
C ASP A 177 44.90 -2.83 -5.80
N TYR A 178 43.63 -2.73 -5.43
CA TYR A 178 42.90 -1.53 -4.97
C TYR A 178 42.73 -0.43 -6.01
N ASN A 179 42.65 -0.80 -7.29
CA ASN A 179 42.35 0.15 -8.38
C ASN A 179 40.84 0.26 -8.60
N TYR A 180 40.35 1.48 -8.85
CA TYR A 180 38.93 1.72 -9.17
C TYR A 180 38.58 1.14 -10.54
N LEU A 181 37.82 0.04 -10.57
CA LEU A 181 37.25 -0.51 -11.81
C LEU A 181 35.97 0.22 -12.20
N TYR A 182 35.12 0.51 -11.21
CA TYR A 182 33.86 1.22 -11.40
C TYR A 182 33.56 2.14 -10.22
N ALA A 183 32.83 3.22 -10.48
CA ALA A 183 32.30 4.14 -9.48
C ALA A 183 31.01 4.77 -10.01
N ASN A 184 29.98 4.87 -9.17
CA ASN A 184 28.76 5.62 -9.51
C ASN A 184 28.95 7.13 -9.31
N GLN A 185 27.99 7.91 -9.79
CA GLN A 185 28.00 9.37 -9.66
C GLN A 185 28.19 9.86 -8.22
N ALA A 186 27.47 9.28 -7.24
CA ALA A 186 27.62 9.65 -5.83
C ALA A 186 29.04 9.41 -5.30
N ALA A 187 29.69 8.30 -5.68
CA ALA A 187 31.07 8.04 -5.30
C ALA A 187 32.05 9.08 -5.90
N ILE A 188 31.83 9.48 -7.14
CA ILE A 188 32.67 10.49 -7.82
C ILE A 188 32.54 11.84 -7.12
N GLU A 189 31.33 12.24 -6.75
CA GLU A 189 31.03 13.48 -6.02
C GLU A 189 31.63 13.47 -4.61
N HIS A 190 31.49 12.36 -3.87
CA HIS A 190 32.07 12.21 -2.53
C HIS A 190 33.60 12.25 -2.54
N VAL A 191 34.24 11.70 -3.57
CA VAL A 191 35.70 11.78 -3.75
C VAL A 191 36.13 13.16 -4.27
N GLY A 192 35.22 13.93 -4.89
CA GLY A 192 35.50 15.28 -5.39
C GLY A 192 36.37 15.30 -6.65
N THR A 193 36.21 14.31 -7.54
CA THR A 193 37.01 14.19 -8.77
C THR A 193 36.13 13.96 -10.01
N THR A 194 36.72 13.70 -11.18
CA THR A 194 35.99 13.28 -12.38
C THR A 194 36.18 11.79 -12.65
N ARG A 195 35.23 11.17 -13.34
CA ARG A 195 35.29 9.73 -13.69
C ARG A 195 36.62 9.33 -14.32
N ASP A 196 37.09 10.09 -15.32
CA ASP A 196 38.34 9.82 -16.04
C ASP A 196 39.59 9.90 -15.15
N LYS A 197 39.50 10.63 -14.04
CA LYS A 197 40.58 10.77 -13.07
C LYS A 197 40.47 9.78 -11.91
N LEU A 198 39.36 9.05 -11.80
CA LEU A 198 39.11 8.08 -10.73
C LEU A 198 39.34 6.65 -11.24
N ILE A 199 38.72 6.29 -12.37
CA ILE A 199 38.80 4.92 -12.91
C ILE A 199 40.24 4.59 -13.30
N GLY A 200 40.71 3.42 -12.88
CA GLY A 200 42.08 2.93 -13.07
C GLY A 200 43.11 3.53 -12.11
N LYS A 201 42.74 4.46 -11.23
CA LYS A 201 43.64 4.95 -10.18
C LYS A 201 43.63 4.03 -8.96
N ASN A 202 44.71 4.07 -8.20
CA ASN A 202 44.80 3.33 -6.94
C ASN A 202 44.15 4.12 -5.81
N ILE A 203 43.46 3.44 -4.89
CA ILE A 203 42.91 4.07 -3.68
C ILE A 203 43.95 4.88 -2.90
N ARG A 204 45.22 4.44 -2.93
CA ARG A 204 46.33 5.11 -2.24
C ARG A 204 46.66 6.49 -2.78
N ASP A 205 46.47 6.70 -4.08
CA ASP A 205 46.71 7.99 -4.72
C ASP A 205 45.50 8.92 -4.53
N VAL A 206 44.29 8.35 -4.61
CA VAL A 206 43.02 9.09 -4.55
C VAL A 206 42.73 9.59 -3.13
N LEU A 207 42.91 8.73 -2.12
CA LEU A 207 42.63 9.04 -0.71
C LEU A 207 43.88 9.36 0.11
N ALA A 208 44.97 9.80 -0.54
CA ALA A 208 46.23 10.15 0.12
C ALA A 208 46.06 11.22 1.22
N HIS A 209 45.04 12.07 1.09
CA HIS A 209 44.71 13.12 2.06
C HIS A 209 43.94 12.62 3.30
N LEU A 210 43.47 11.36 3.30
CA LEU A 210 42.75 10.69 4.39
C LEU A 210 43.38 9.32 4.72
N PRO A 211 44.60 9.29 5.29
CA PRO A 211 45.37 8.05 5.43
C PRO A 211 44.72 7.03 6.36
N GLU A 212 44.04 7.46 7.44
CA GLU A 212 43.36 6.57 8.38
C GLU A 212 42.14 5.89 7.74
N PHE A 213 41.31 6.68 7.04
CA PHE A 213 40.16 6.16 6.31
C PHE A 213 40.57 5.20 5.19
N MET A 214 41.58 5.57 4.42
CA MET A 214 42.15 4.72 3.37
C MET A 214 42.64 3.37 3.91
N GLN A 215 43.39 3.36 5.02
CA GLN A 215 43.88 2.11 5.63
C GLN A 215 42.73 1.22 6.13
N LEU A 216 41.67 1.83 6.68
CA LEU A 216 40.48 1.11 7.11
C LEU A 216 39.80 0.41 5.94
N LEU A 217 39.62 1.12 4.81
CA LEU A 217 39.01 0.58 3.59
C LEU A 217 39.82 -0.59 3.02
N ILE A 218 41.14 -0.43 2.91
CA ILE A 218 42.05 -1.50 2.45
C ILE A 218 41.88 -2.76 3.31
N ARG A 219 41.87 -2.61 4.64
CA ARG A 219 41.69 -3.73 5.57
C ARG A 219 40.34 -4.44 5.38
N HIS A 220 39.28 -3.71 5.09
CA HIS A 220 37.96 -4.31 4.84
C HIS A 220 37.94 -5.09 3.54
N VAL A 221 38.54 -4.54 2.48
CA VAL A 221 38.67 -5.19 1.17
C VAL A 221 39.49 -6.47 1.28
N ASP A 222 40.64 -6.43 1.98
CA ASP A 222 41.49 -7.60 2.21
C ASP A 222 40.73 -8.74 2.88
N ARG A 223 39.94 -8.45 3.92
CA ARG A 223 39.12 -9.45 4.60
C ARG A 223 38.09 -10.11 3.69
N VAL A 224 37.54 -9.38 2.71
CA VAL A 224 36.61 -9.96 1.73
C VAL A 224 37.34 -10.83 0.72
N PHE A 225 38.53 -10.44 0.26
CA PHE A 225 39.36 -11.29 -0.61
C PHE A 225 39.83 -12.57 0.08
N GLU A 226 40.19 -12.48 1.37
CA GLU A 226 40.62 -13.64 2.16
C GLU A 226 39.45 -14.60 2.49
N SER A 227 38.30 -14.05 2.88
CA SER A 227 37.15 -14.86 3.29
C SER A 227 36.28 -15.34 2.13
N GLY A 228 36.25 -14.59 1.02
CA GLY A 228 35.35 -14.81 -0.11
C GLY A 228 33.86 -14.59 0.23
N GLN A 229 33.55 -13.96 1.36
CA GLN A 229 32.18 -13.74 1.86
C GLN A 229 31.86 -12.24 1.96
N PRO A 230 30.57 -11.85 1.80
CA PRO A 230 30.15 -10.48 1.99
C PRO A 230 30.28 -10.04 3.45
N MET A 231 30.56 -8.75 3.65
CA MET A 231 30.80 -8.13 4.95
C MET A 231 29.97 -6.86 5.08
N ARG A 232 29.46 -6.59 6.29
CA ARG A 232 28.86 -5.30 6.66
C ARG A 232 29.60 -4.75 7.86
N VAL A 233 30.00 -3.48 7.77
CA VAL A 233 30.75 -2.77 8.80
C VAL A 233 30.12 -1.42 9.06
N GLU A 234 30.12 -1.01 10.33
CA GLU A 234 29.76 0.33 10.76
C GLU A 234 31.03 0.93 11.35
N ASP A 235 31.53 1.99 10.73
CA ASP A 235 32.77 2.66 11.14
C ASP A 235 32.48 4.13 11.43
N ALA A 236 33.05 4.63 12.51
CA ALA A 236 33.11 6.05 12.80
C ALA A 236 34.50 6.56 12.42
N VAL A 237 34.55 7.55 11.55
CA VAL A 237 35.81 8.11 11.03
C VAL A 237 35.80 9.60 11.30
N GLU A 238 36.85 10.09 11.94
CA GLU A 238 37.06 11.53 12.12
C GLU A 238 37.72 12.09 10.86
N ILE A 239 37.02 12.99 10.18
CA ILE A 239 37.52 13.72 9.01
C ILE A 239 37.64 15.19 9.41
N GLY A 240 38.84 15.60 9.82
CA GLY A 240 39.07 16.95 10.33
C GLY A 240 38.35 17.21 11.66
N SER A 241 37.44 18.19 11.70
CA SER A 241 36.62 18.51 12.88
C SER A 241 35.27 17.78 12.93
N ASN A 242 34.93 17.00 11.89
CA ASN A 242 33.64 16.35 11.75
C ASN A 242 33.78 14.84 11.97
N SER A 243 32.82 14.24 12.68
CA SER A 243 32.72 12.79 12.84
C SER A 243 31.71 12.25 11.84
N LEU A 244 32.15 11.35 10.98
CA LEU A 244 31.30 10.66 10.00
C LEU A 244 31.02 9.25 10.51
N ILE A 245 29.75 8.87 10.58
CA ILE A 245 29.34 7.48 10.82
C ILE A 245 28.95 6.88 9.48
N SER A 246 29.79 5.98 8.95
CA SER A 246 29.56 5.28 7.69
C SER A 246 29.11 3.85 7.94
N GLU A 247 28.04 3.47 7.27
CA GLU A 247 27.60 2.08 7.14
C GLU A 247 28.03 1.56 5.76
N SER A 248 28.83 0.50 5.74
CA SER A 248 29.43 -0.02 4.52
C SER A 248 29.11 -1.49 4.30
N VAL A 249 28.77 -1.86 3.06
CA VAL A 249 28.56 -3.24 2.63
C VAL A 249 29.58 -3.57 1.55
N LEU A 250 30.37 -4.62 1.79
CA LEU A 250 31.39 -5.10 0.87
C LEU A 250 30.99 -6.48 0.35
N SER A 251 30.98 -6.66 -0.96
CA SER A 251 30.52 -7.88 -1.62
C SER A 251 31.56 -8.38 -2.64
N PRO A 252 31.92 -9.67 -2.61
CA PRO A 252 32.86 -10.23 -3.57
C PRO A 252 32.21 -10.32 -4.97
N ILE A 253 32.94 -9.88 -5.99
CA ILE A 253 32.54 -9.99 -7.40
C ILE A 253 33.39 -11.07 -8.07
N LYS A 254 32.72 -12.04 -8.68
CA LYS A 254 33.32 -13.23 -9.27
C LYS A 254 33.09 -13.25 -10.78
N ASP A 255 34.04 -13.83 -11.51
CA ASP A 255 33.90 -14.12 -12.94
C ASP A 255 33.02 -15.37 -13.19
N SER A 256 32.80 -15.69 -14.47
CA SER A 256 32.04 -16.88 -14.89
C SER A 256 32.69 -18.20 -14.48
N SER A 257 33.98 -18.20 -14.12
CA SER A 257 34.71 -19.36 -13.61
C SER A 257 34.66 -19.47 -12.08
N GLY A 258 33.98 -18.53 -11.41
CA GLY A 258 33.85 -18.46 -9.95
C GLY A 258 35.05 -17.83 -9.24
N ASN A 259 36.04 -17.32 -9.98
CA ASN A 259 37.20 -16.65 -9.40
C ASN A 259 36.83 -15.21 -9.04
N MET A 260 37.18 -14.82 -7.82
CA MET A 260 36.99 -13.46 -7.35
C MET A 260 38.04 -12.54 -7.97
N PHE A 261 37.61 -11.47 -8.63
CA PHE A 261 38.51 -10.48 -9.25
C PHE A 261 38.36 -9.07 -8.67
N ALA A 262 37.25 -8.79 -7.99
CA ALA A 262 36.97 -7.48 -7.43
C ALA A 262 36.07 -7.55 -6.18
N VAL A 263 36.01 -6.44 -5.44
CA VAL A 263 35.08 -6.20 -4.34
C VAL A 263 34.23 -4.99 -4.68
N GLY A 264 32.91 -5.16 -4.68
CA GLY A 264 31.95 -4.07 -4.71
C GLY A 264 31.74 -3.53 -3.30
N VAL A 265 31.88 -2.23 -3.13
CA VAL A 265 31.73 -1.53 -1.86
C VAL A 265 30.66 -0.47 -1.99
N LEU A 266 29.64 -0.58 -1.13
CA LEU A 266 28.62 0.44 -0.94
C LEU A 266 28.91 1.15 0.38
N HIS A 267 29.00 2.47 0.35
CA HIS A 267 29.19 3.35 1.49
C HIS A 267 27.99 4.29 1.64
N ARG A 268 27.39 4.28 2.84
CA ARG A 268 26.29 5.16 3.21
C ARG A 268 26.65 5.97 4.45
N ASP A 269 26.53 7.29 4.36
CA ASP A 269 26.56 8.17 5.52
C ASP A 269 25.25 8.04 6.32
N VAL A 270 25.34 7.72 7.61
CA VAL A 270 24.21 7.57 8.50
C VAL A 270 24.28 8.50 9.72
N THR A 271 25.14 9.52 9.67
CA THR A 271 25.44 10.43 10.79
C THR A 271 24.18 11.12 11.31
N GLU A 272 23.48 11.90 10.46
CA GLU A 272 22.26 12.63 10.85
C GLU A 272 21.17 11.69 11.38
N ARG A 273 20.98 10.54 10.71
CA ARG A 273 19.98 9.53 11.11
C ARG A 273 20.28 8.98 12.51
N LYS A 274 21.55 8.73 12.83
CA LYS A 274 21.98 8.22 14.14
C LYS A 274 21.88 9.29 15.22
N GLU A 275 22.25 10.53 14.93
CA GLU A 275 22.09 11.65 15.85
C GLU A 275 20.62 11.86 16.23
N MET A 276 19.73 11.85 15.23
CA MET A 276 18.29 11.97 15.44
C MET A 276 17.74 10.81 16.27
N LYS A 277 18.15 9.57 15.96
CA LYS A 277 17.76 8.39 16.74
C LYS A 277 18.24 8.47 18.19
N ASN A 278 19.46 8.96 18.42
CA ASN A 278 20.02 9.14 19.76
C ASN A 278 19.31 10.26 20.53
N MET A 279 18.97 11.37 19.86
CA MET A 279 18.19 12.46 20.43
C MET A 279 16.81 11.98 20.86
N LEU A 280 16.11 11.25 19.99
CA LEU A 280 14.80 10.67 20.29
C LEU A 280 14.88 9.70 21.48
N ARG A 281 15.92 8.86 21.55
CA ARG A 281 16.15 7.97 22.69
C ARG A 281 16.36 8.74 23.99
N LYS A 282 17.10 9.85 23.97
CA LYS A 282 17.27 10.74 25.13
C LYS A 282 15.95 11.39 25.55
N GLN A 283 15.14 11.86 24.59
CA GLN A 283 13.84 12.45 24.87
C GLN A 283 12.86 11.42 25.47
N ASN A 284 12.80 10.20 24.92
CA ASN A 284 11.96 9.14 25.47
C ASN A 284 12.35 8.79 26.91
N LEU A 285 13.65 8.69 27.21
CA LEU A 285 14.11 8.44 28.58
C LEU A 285 13.74 9.60 29.52
N ALA A 286 13.87 10.85 29.07
CA ALA A 286 13.46 12.01 29.85
C ALA A 286 11.93 12.03 30.10
N PHE A 287 11.14 11.65 29.10
CA PHE A 287 9.69 11.52 29.22
C PHE A 287 9.29 10.42 30.19
N GLU A 288 9.91 9.24 30.11
CA GLU A 288 9.68 8.13 31.05
C GLU A 288 9.98 8.54 32.50
N ASN A 289 11.11 9.24 32.73
CA ASN A 289 11.46 9.75 34.06
C ASN A 289 10.41 10.76 34.57
N SER A 290 9.98 11.70 33.72
CA SER A 290 8.95 12.68 34.08
C SER A 290 7.61 12.02 34.39
N ASN A 291 7.24 10.98 33.64
CA ASN A 291 6.01 10.23 33.89
C ASN A 291 6.07 9.46 35.23
N GLN A 292 7.22 8.86 35.57
CA GLN A 292 7.41 8.23 36.88
C GLN A 292 7.33 9.23 38.04
N GLU A 293 7.88 10.45 37.88
CA GLU A 293 7.74 11.51 38.88
C GLU A 293 6.29 11.94 39.05
N LEU A 294 5.56 12.10 37.95
CA LEU A 294 4.13 12.44 37.97
C LEU A 294 3.29 11.36 38.66
N GLU A 295 3.57 10.08 38.39
CA GLU A 295 2.91 8.96 39.07
C GLU A 295 3.18 8.94 40.58
N ARG A 296 4.40 9.28 41.00
CA ARG A 296 4.74 9.40 42.43
C ARG A 296 4.00 10.56 43.09
N ALA A 297 3.95 11.72 42.44
CA ALA A 297 3.23 12.89 42.92
C ALA A 297 1.72 12.61 43.05
N ASN A 298 1.12 11.99 42.02
CA ASN A 298 -0.28 11.59 42.05
C ASN A 298 -0.58 10.62 43.20
N ARG A 299 0.29 9.64 43.45
CA ARG A 299 0.14 8.70 44.58
C ARG A 299 0.15 9.42 45.93
N GLN A 300 1.05 10.38 46.12
CA GLN A 300 1.11 11.20 47.34
C GLN A 300 -0.16 12.05 47.52
N ILE A 301 -0.69 12.62 46.44
CA ILE A 301 -1.93 13.41 46.50
C ILE A 301 -3.11 12.52 46.94
N ILE A 302 -3.22 11.32 46.37
CA ILE A 302 -4.28 10.37 46.75
C ILE A 302 -4.14 9.98 48.23
N GLU A 303 -2.93 9.70 48.72
CA GLU A 303 -2.69 9.39 50.13
C GLU A 303 -3.07 10.57 51.05
N GLN A 304 -2.73 11.81 50.67
CA GLN A 304 -3.13 13.01 51.41
C GLN A 304 -4.65 13.20 51.42
N GLN A 305 -5.32 13.04 50.28
CA GLN A 305 -6.77 13.13 50.20
C GLN A 305 -7.46 12.08 51.06
N GLN A 306 -6.95 10.85 51.10
CA GLN A 306 -7.49 9.80 51.96
C GLN A 306 -7.33 10.14 53.44
N ALA A 307 -6.19 10.69 53.85
CA ALA A 307 -5.97 11.12 55.22
C ALA A 307 -6.94 12.24 55.63
N ILE A 308 -7.15 13.23 54.76
CA ILE A 308 -8.11 14.33 54.99
C ILE A 308 -9.55 13.80 55.10
N ILE A 309 -9.96 12.90 54.20
CA ILE A 309 -11.29 12.29 54.22
C ILE A 309 -11.52 11.53 55.52
N GLU A 310 -10.53 10.75 55.98
CA GLU A 310 -10.65 9.98 57.21
C GLU A 310 -10.67 10.88 58.46
N GLU A 311 -9.88 11.96 58.48
CA GLU A 311 -9.92 12.96 59.54
C GLU A 311 -11.31 13.61 59.63
N GLU A 312 -11.87 14.02 58.50
CA GLU A 312 -13.18 14.68 58.45
C GLU A 312 -14.31 13.70 58.80
N ARG A 313 -14.20 12.45 58.37
CA ARG A 313 -15.10 11.36 58.79
C ARG A 313 -15.05 11.15 60.30
N LEU A 314 -13.86 11.14 60.90
CA LEU A 314 -13.68 10.95 62.34
C LEU A 314 -14.31 12.11 63.14
N LYS A 315 -14.17 13.36 62.66
CA LYS A 315 -14.83 14.53 63.25
C LYS A 315 -16.35 14.40 63.23
N VAL A 316 -16.93 14.03 62.10
CA VAL A 316 -18.37 13.79 61.98
C VAL A 316 -18.82 12.67 62.91
N LEU A 317 -18.09 11.56 62.97
CA LEU A 317 -18.36 10.44 63.89
C LEU A 317 -18.34 10.87 65.35
N LEU A 318 -17.34 11.65 65.77
CA LEU A 318 -17.22 12.18 67.13
C LEU A 318 -18.37 13.13 67.48
N GLN A 319 -18.76 14.01 66.54
CA GLN A 319 -19.88 14.93 66.72
C GLN A 319 -21.22 14.18 66.83
N MET A 320 -21.42 13.16 66.00
CA MET A 320 -22.60 12.29 66.05
C MET A 320 -22.63 11.44 67.32
N ALA A 321 -21.49 10.92 67.79
CA ALA A 321 -21.39 10.17 69.05
C ALA A 321 -21.75 11.06 70.26
N GLY A 322 -21.29 12.31 70.28
CA GLY A 322 -21.68 13.28 71.30
C GLY A 322 -23.17 13.60 71.30
N ALA A 323 -23.76 13.82 70.11
CA ALA A 323 -25.18 14.09 69.97
C ALA A 323 -26.04 12.88 70.37
N THR A 324 -25.68 11.67 69.94
CA THR A 324 -26.40 10.43 70.29
C THR A 324 -26.28 10.06 71.77
N ALA A 325 -25.12 10.31 72.40
CA ALA A 325 -24.99 10.16 73.85
C ALA A 325 -25.91 11.14 74.61
N HIS A 326 -26.02 12.38 74.13
CA HIS A 326 -26.95 13.36 74.70
C HIS A 326 -28.41 12.95 74.51
N GLU A 327 -28.78 12.48 73.31
CA GLU A 327 -30.13 12.00 72.99
C GLU A 327 -30.52 10.73 73.76
N LEU A 328 -29.57 9.83 74.08
CA LEU A 328 -29.80 8.64 74.90
C LEU A 328 -29.90 8.96 76.40
N ASN A 329 -29.10 9.91 76.90
CA ASN A 329 -29.07 10.25 78.32
C ASN A 329 -30.41 10.84 78.81
N GLN A 330 -31.11 11.59 77.97
CA GLN A 330 -32.42 12.19 78.32
C GLN A 330 -33.49 11.14 78.70
N PRO A 331 -33.83 10.15 77.83
CA PRO A 331 -34.79 9.12 78.18
C PRO A 331 -34.25 8.16 79.26
N LEU A 332 -32.94 7.94 79.36
CA LEU A 332 -32.34 7.13 80.44
C LEU A 332 -32.55 7.77 81.83
N MET A 333 -32.32 9.08 81.95
CA MET A 333 -32.59 9.82 83.20
C MET A 333 -34.08 9.80 83.54
N ALA A 334 -34.96 9.97 82.55
CA ALA A 334 -36.40 9.88 82.76
C ALA A 334 -36.82 8.47 83.24
N LEU A 335 -36.28 7.43 82.61
CA LEU A 335 -36.55 6.03 82.96
C LEU A 335 -36.11 5.72 84.40
N LEU A 336 -34.90 6.12 84.79
CA LEU A 336 -34.40 5.97 86.16
C LEU A 336 -35.24 6.76 87.17
N GLY A 337 -35.59 8.02 86.87
CA GLY A 337 -36.40 8.86 87.74
C GLY A 337 -37.81 8.29 87.98
N TYR A 338 -38.46 7.76 86.94
CA TYR A 338 -39.77 7.11 87.11
C TYR A 338 -39.68 5.78 87.85
N ILE A 339 -38.59 5.02 87.70
CA ILE A 339 -38.36 3.82 88.51
C ILE A 339 -38.21 4.18 89.99
N GLU A 340 -37.47 5.24 90.32
CA GLU A 340 -37.32 5.71 91.70
C GLU A 340 -38.65 6.20 92.28
N LEU A 341 -39.43 6.98 91.52
CA LEU A 341 -40.78 7.41 91.93
C LEU A 341 -41.73 6.23 92.13
N MET A 342 -41.63 5.20 91.27
CA MET A 342 -42.38 3.96 91.40
C MET A 342 -41.97 3.17 92.64
N ALA A 343 -40.69 3.23 93.03
CA ALA A 343 -40.21 2.62 94.27
C ALA A 343 -40.63 3.40 95.54
N MET A 344 -40.93 4.70 95.44
CA MET A 344 -41.37 5.54 96.57
C MET A 344 -42.89 5.52 96.81
N ASP A 345 -43.70 5.52 95.74
CA ASP A 345 -45.18 5.63 95.81
C ASP A 345 -45.90 4.25 95.79
N ARG A 346 -45.26 3.17 96.27
CA ARG A 346 -45.69 1.75 96.09
C ARG A 346 -47.14 1.45 96.49
N ASP A 347 -47.71 2.24 97.39
CA ASP A 347 -49.05 2.04 97.94
C ASP A 347 -50.16 2.76 97.14
N ASN A 348 -49.83 3.45 96.03
CA ASN A 348 -50.78 4.16 95.18
C ASN A 348 -50.87 3.54 93.77
N PRO A 349 -51.87 2.66 93.51
CA PRO A 349 -52.00 1.94 92.24
C PRO A 349 -52.14 2.86 91.02
N ALA A 350 -52.81 4.01 91.17
CA ALA A 350 -53.04 4.94 90.06
C ALA A 350 -51.73 5.64 89.63
N LYS A 351 -50.86 5.97 90.59
CA LYS A 351 -49.52 6.52 90.30
C LYS A 351 -48.58 5.46 89.73
N MET A 352 -48.61 4.23 90.25
CA MET A 352 -47.81 3.11 89.71
C MET A 352 -48.13 2.86 88.22
N ALA A 353 -49.41 2.83 87.84
CA ALA A 353 -49.81 2.67 86.45
C ALA A 353 -49.24 3.78 85.56
N LYS A 354 -49.31 5.04 86.02
CA LYS A 354 -48.79 6.19 85.29
C LYS A 354 -47.26 6.15 85.13
N TYR A 355 -46.52 5.76 86.17
CA TYR A 355 -45.07 5.63 86.07
C TYR A 355 -44.66 4.46 85.18
N SER A 356 -45.39 3.34 85.22
CA SER A 356 -45.15 2.19 84.34
C SER A 356 -45.31 2.56 82.86
N GLU A 357 -46.33 3.34 82.52
CA GLU A 357 -46.54 3.83 81.14
C GLU A 357 -45.39 4.73 80.67
N GLN A 358 -44.92 5.63 81.55
CA GLN A 358 -43.80 6.53 81.24
C GLN A 358 -42.45 5.79 81.12
N ILE A 359 -42.23 4.73 81.90
CA ILE A 359 -41.05 3.86 81.78
C ILE A 359 -41.08 3.12 80.44
N GLU A 360 -42.25 2.62 80.03
CA GLU A 360 -42.41 1.93 78.75
C GLU A 360 -42.19 2.86 77.55
N GLU A 361 -42.67 4.10 77.64
CA GLU A 361 -42.44 5.15 76.64
C GLU A 361 -40.95 5.52 76.53
N ALA A 362 -40.27 5.71 77.66
CA ALA A 362 -38.83 5.95 77.68
C ALA A 362 -38.03 4.76 77.10
N GLY A 363 -38.42 3.53 77.42
CA GLY A 363 -37.83 2.30 76.89
C GLY A 363 -37.99 2.15 75.37
N ARG A 364 -39.18 2.44 74.83
CA ARG A 364 -39.43 2.46 73.38
C ARG A 364 -38.57 3.50 72.67
N ARG A 365 -38.45 4.69 73.25
CA ARG A 365 -37.64 5.78 72.70
C ARG A 365 -36.15 5.43 72.64
N ILE A 366 -35.62 4.76 73.67
CA ILE A 366 -34.24 4.25 73.69
C ILE A 366 -34.05 3.20 72.59
N ALA A 367 -34.98 2.26 72.43
CA ALA A 367 -34.90 1.22 71.40
C ALA A 367 -34.88 1.81 69.97
N GLU A 368 -35.67 2.85 69.70
CA GLU A 368 -35.66 3.54 68.40
C GLU A 368 -34.34 4.25 68.11
N ILE A 369 -33.75 4.91 69.11
CA ILE A 369 -32.46 5.60 68.98
C ILE A 369 -31.34 4.58 68.72
N VAL A 370 -31.32 3.47 69.45
CA VAL A 370 -30.34 2.38 69.24
C VAL A 370 -30.45 1.78 67.84
N LYS A 371 -31.67 1.60 67.33
CA LYS A 371 -31.90 1.08 65.97
C LYS A 371 -31.36 2.02 64.89
N LYS A 372 -31.50 3.33 65.06
CA LYS A 372 -30.91 4.35 64.16
C LYS A 372 -29.37 4.34 64.19
N ILE A 373 -28.77 4.11 65.35
CA ILE A 373 -27.30 4.03 65.50
C ILE A 373 -26.71 2.79 64.81
N GLN A 374 -27.39 1.64 64.88
CA GLN A 374 -26.92 0.40 64.28
C GLN A 374 -26.90 0.42 62.75
N THR A 375 -27.84 1.14 62.13
CA THR A 375 -27.88 1.33 60.66
C THR A 375 -26.75 2.19 60.11
N ILE A 376 -26.13 3.04 60.94
CA ILE A 376 -25.02 3.92 60.53
C ILE A 376 -23.66 3.17 60.56
N ARG A 377 -23.58 2.02 61.26
CA ARG A 377 -22.33 1.27 61.47
C ARG A 377 -21.99 0.23 60.38
N HIS A 378 -22.84 0.00 59.37
CA HIS A 378 -22.70 -1.12 58.43
C HIS A 378 -22.09 -0.81 57.06
N ASP A 379 -21.61 0.41 56.80
CA ASP A 379 -20.86 0.71 55.58
C ASP A 379 -19.35 0.50 55.80
N ASP A 380 -18.94 -0.77 55.83
CA ASP A 380 -17.54 -1.17 55.76
C ASP A 380 -17.03 -1.05 54.32
N VAL A 381 -16.40 0.10 54.02
CA VAL A 381 -15.61 0.34 52.82
C VAL A 381 -14.24 -0.32 52.98
N LYS A 382 -13.94 -1.36 52.19
CA LYS A 382 -12.55 -1.77 51.89
C LYS A 382 -12.16 -1.28 50.50
N ARG A 383 -11.28 -0.28 50.48
CA ARG A 383 -10.52 0.20 49.30
C ARG A 383 -9.39 -0.78 48.96
N TYR A 384 -9.20 -1.07 47.67
CA TYR A 384 -7.88 -1.34 47.08
C TYR A 384 -7.85 -0.87 45.62
N ALA A 385 -6.89 0.03 45.36
CA ALA A 385 -6.20 0.38 44.11
C ALA A 385 -7.02 0.76 42.85
N GLY A 386 -6.95 2.06 42.53
CA GLY A 386 -7.28 2.62 41.21
C GLY A 386 -8.53 3.48 41.24
N GLU A 387 -8.40 4.77 41.58
CA GLU A 387 -9.53 5.69 41.45
C GLU A 387 -9.94 5.84 39.98
N THR A 388 -11.03 5.14 39.65
CA THR A 388 -12.31 5.75 39.27
C THR A 388 -12.20 7.03 38.45
N THR A 389 -12.14 6.88 37.13
CA THR A 389 -12.95 7.79 36.32
C THR A 389 -14.40 7.48 36.62
N ILE A 390 -15.13 8.45 37.16
CA ILE A 390 -16.55 8.39 37.51
C ILE A 390 -17.34 8.03 36.24
N LEU A 391 -17.60 6.73 36.04
CA LEU A 391 -18.80 6.30 35.37
C LEU A 391 -19.94 6.63 36.33
N ASN A 392 -20.75 7.62 35.95
CA ASN A 392 -22.06 7.84 36.55
C ASN A 392 -22.79 6.49 36.65
N LEU A 393 -22.91 5.94 37.86
CA LEU A 393 -23.87 4.88 38.25
C LEU A 393 -25.32 5.41 38.21
N ASN A 394 -25.64 6.19 37.18
CA ASN A 394 -26.99 6.63 36.84
C ASN A 394 -27.46 6.03 35.50
N LYS A 395 -26.65 5.16 34.86
CA LYS A 395 -27.00 4.53 33.58
C LYS A 395 -27.32 3.05 33.79
N ARG A 396 -28.55 2.66 33.45
CA ARG A 396 -29.04 1.28 33.50
C ARG A 396 -28.30 0.43 32.46
N VAL A 397 -27.71 -0.69 32.88
CA VAL A 397 -26.93 -1.60 32.01
C VAL A 397 -27.84 -2.74 31.56
N ARG A 398 -27.97 -2.98 30.25
CA ARG A 398 -28.72 -4.11 29.68
C ARG A 398 -27.78 -5.21 29.24
N ILE A 399 -27.94 -6.40 29.82
CA ILE A 399 -27.12 -7.58 29.56
C ILE A 399 -27.98 -8.64 28.85
N LEU A 400 -27.46 -9.19 27.77
CA LEU A 400 -28.01 -10.41 27.16
C LEU A 400 -27.26 -11.61 27.73
N SER A 401 -27.99 -12.62 28.21
CA SER A 401 -27.44 -13.89 28.68
C SER A 401 -27.85 -15.00 27.73
N VAL A 402 -26.91 -15.53 26.96
CA VAL A 402 -27.09 -16.70 26.09
C VAL A 402 -26.73 -17.95 26.90
N GLU A 403 -27.74 -18.65 27.42
CA GLU A 403 -27.59 -19.74 28.39
C GLU A 403 -28.81 -20.67 28.29
N ASP A 404 -28.57 -21.95 28.01
CA ASP A 404 -29.59 -22.98 27.86
C ASP A 404 -30.04 -23.56 29.21
N ASN A 405 -29.22 -23.44 30.26
CA ASN A 405 -29.51 -23.98 31.58
C ASN A 405 -30.30 -23.00 32.47
N ASP A 406 -31.52 -23.40 32.86
CA ASP A 406 -32.40 -22.60 33.72
C ASP A 406 -31.76 -22.25 35.08
N LEU A 407 -31.06 -23.21 35.70
CA LEU A 407 -30.47 -23.02 37.03
C LEU A 407 -29.32 -22.02 36.98
N ASP A 408 -28.48 -22.08 35.94
CA ASP A 408 -27.36 -21.16 35.78
C ASP A 408 -27.84 -19.74 35.46
N TYR A 409 -28.83 -19.59 34.57
CA TYR A 409 -29.45 -18.29 34.32
C TYR A 409 -30.04 -17.69 35.59
N GLN A 410 -30.82 -18.46 36.38
CA GLN A 410 -31.39 -17.98 37.64
C GLN A 410 -30.32 -17.64 38.67
N ARG A 411 -29.21 -18.37 38.68
CA ARG A 411 -28.06 -18.07 39.56
C ARG A 411 -27.42 -16.73 39.19
N ILE A 412 -27.16 -16.47 37.92
CA ILE A 412 -26.60 -15.20 37.44
C ILE A 412 -27.58 -14.06 37.73
N LYS A 413 -28.86 -14.24 37.39
CA LYS A 413 -29.92 -13.26 37.59
C LYS A 413 -30.07 -12.87 39.06
N THR A 414 -30.19 -13.84 39.96
CA THR A 414 -30.34 -13.58 41.40
C THR A 414 -29.09 -12.92 41.98
N THR A 415 -27.89 -13.31 41.53
CA THR A 415 -26.62 -12.74 41.99
C THR A 415 -26.45 -11.27 41.60
N ILE A 416 -27.03 -10.86 40.46
CA ILE A 416 -26.97 -9.48 39.95
C ILE A 416 -28.20 -8.66 40.38
N ALA A 417 -29.31 -9.29 40.79
CA ALA A 417 -30.55 -8.62 41.16
C ALA A 417 -30.42 -7.59 42.31
N GLU A 418 -29.41 -7.76 43.17
CA GLU A 418 -29.10 -6.80 44.24
C GLU A 418 -28.42 -5.51 43.73
N ALA A 419 -27.82 -5.55 42.53
CA ALA A 419 -27.32 -4.36 41.85
C ALA A 419 -28.50 -3.65 41.18
N LYS A 420 -29.02 -2.60 41.83
CA LYS A 420 -30.28 -1.88 41.50
C LYS A 420 -30.41 -1.30 40.07
N GLN A 421 -29.47 -1.55 39.16
CA GLN A 421 -29.35 -0.88 37.86
C GLN A 421 -28.93 -1.79 36.69
N VAL A 422 -28.97 -3.12 36.85
CA VAL A 422 -28.71 -4.06 35.74
C VAL A 422 -29.99 -4.77 35.35
N GLU A 423 -30.29 -4.78 34.05
CA GLU A 423 -31.36 -5.56 33.45
C GLU A 423 -30.76 -6.70 32.65
N ILE A 424 -31.22 -7.93 32.86
CA ILE A 424 -30.70 -9.12 32.19
C ILE A 424 -31.83 -9.86 31.46
N GLU A 425 -31.65 -10.07 30.16
CA GLU A 425 -32.56 -10.84 29.30
C GLU A 425 -31.90 -12.16 28.89
N ARG A 426 -32.69 -13.21 28.67
CA ARG A 426 -32.18 -14.53 28.32
C ARG A 426 -32.40 -14.84 26.83
N ALA A 427 -31.43 -15.50 26.22
CA ALA A 427 -31.58 -16.30 25.02
C ALA A 427 -31.16 -17.75 25.36
N GLU A 428 -31.93 -18.74 24.91
CA GLU A 428 -31.67 -20.15 25.23
C GLU A 428 -30.62 -20.78 24.30
N ASP A 429 -30.33 -20.12 23.17
CA ASP A 429 -29.40 -20.63 22.18
C ASP A 429 -28.80 -19.49 21.32
N ILE A 430 -27.80 -19.80 20.49
CA ILE A 430 -27.08 -18.86 19.61
C ILE A 430 -28.05 -18.12 18.67
N ASP A 431 -28.92 -18.85 17.98
CA ASP A 431 -29.85 -18.28 16.99
C ASP A 431 -30.80 -17.25 17.64
N ILE A 432 -31.41 -17.63 18.77
CA ILE A 432 -32.27 -16.75 19.56
C ILE A 432 -31.46 -15.54 20.08
N GLY A 433 -30.19 -15.75 20.44
CA GLY A 433 -29.28 -14.68 20.83
C GLY A 433 -29.13 -13.61 19.75
N PHE A 434 -28.92 -14.03 18.50
CA PHE A 434 -28.84 -13.10 17.36
C PHE A 434 -30.18 -12.45 17.00
N GLU A 435 -31.29 -13.18 17.12
CA GLU A 435 -32.63 -12.58 16.96
C GLU A 435 -32.84 -11.44 17.97
N ARG A 436 -32.48 -11.66 19.24
CA ARG A 436 -32.55 -10.62 20.29
C ARG A 436 -31.65 -9.44 20.03
N LEU A 437 -30.42 -9.66 19.54
CA LEU A 437 -29.49 -8.60 19.19
C LEU A 437 -29.96 -7.78 17.98
N ALA A 438 -30.76 -8.37 17.09
CA ALA A 438 -31.40 -7.66 15.99
C ALA A 438 -32.60 -6.81 16.45
N GLU A 439 -33.35 -7.28 17.45
CA GLU A 439 -34.52 -6.58 17.99
C GLU A 439 -34.18 -5.46 18.99
N LYS A 440 -33.13 -5.66 19.80
CA LYS A 440 -32.82 -4.81 20.96
C LYS A 440 -31.32 -4.56 21.09
N SER A 441 -30.97 -3.39 21.64
CA SER A 441 -29.59 -3.04 21.97
C SER A 441 -29.22 -3.52 23.38
N PHE A 442 -28.08 -4.21 23.50
CA PHE A 442 -27.48 -4.63 24.76
C PHE A 442 -26.11 -3.98 24.94
N ASP A 443 -25.73 -3.73 26.20
CA ASP A 443 -24.45 -3.13 26.57
C ASP A 443 -23.36 -4.19 26.76
N LEU A 444 -23.75 -5.42 27.15
CA LEU A 444 -22.84 -6.54 27.42
C LEU A 444 -23.55 -7.87 27.11
N ILE A 445 -22.79 -8.89 26.69
CA ILE A 445 -23.31 -10.24 26.47
C ILE A 445 -22.57 -11.21 27.40
N PHE A 446 -23.32 -12.01 28.15
CA PHE A 446 -22.84 -13.25 28.77
C PHE A 446 -23.20 -14.43 27.89
N VAL A 447 -22.24 -15.29 27.58
CA VAL A 447 -22.46 -16.47 26.73
C VAL A 447 -21.92 -17.69 27.46
N ASP A 448 -22.74 -18.74 27.62
CA ASP A 448 -22.23 -20.02 28.10
C ASP A 448 -21.34 -20.67 27.03
N TYR A 449 -20.30 -21.36 27.46
CA TYR A 449 -19.37 -22.00 26.54
C TYR A 449 -20.04 -23.08 25.69
N ALA A 450 -20.89 -23.91 26.29
CA ALA A 450 -21.58 -24.99 25.61
C ALA A 450 -23.05 -24.62 25.43
N LEU A 451 -23.53 -24.62 24.18
CA LEU A 451 -24.92 -24.32 23.84
C LEU A 451 -25.48 -25.45 22.94
N PRO A 452 -26.81 -25.61 22.83
CA PRO A 452 -27.40 -26.68 22.04
C PRO A 452 -27.00 -26.66 20.56
N SER A 453 -26.95 -25.47 19.94
CA SER A 453 -26.59 -25.30 18.52
C SER A 453 -25.08 -25.19 18.25
N GLY A 454 -24.23 -25.07 19.28
CA GLY A 454 -22.79 -24.86 19.11
C GLY A 454 -22.07 -24.48 20.40
N ASN A 455 -21.05 -23.63 20.29
CA ASN A 455 -20.30 -23.14 21.45
C ASN A 455 -20.07 -21.62 21.40
N ALA A 456 -19.52 -21.06 22.48
CA ALA A 456 -19.25 -19.62 22.55
C ALA A 456 -18.29 -19.10 21.46
N LEU A 457 -17.39 -19.92 20.92
CA LEU A 457 -16.50 -19.51 19.82
C LEU A 457 -17.30 -19.32 18.52
N ASP A 458 -18.30 -20.16 18.28
CA ASP A 458 -19.20 -20.03 17.12
C ASP A 458 -20.05 -18.76 17.24
N PHE A 459 -20.51 -18.44 18.46
CA PHE A 459 -21.20 -17.18 18.73
C PHE A 459 -20.30 -15.97 18.46
N ILE A 460 -19.05 -15.98 18.94
CA ILE A 460 -18.10 -14.88 18.72
C ILE A 460 -17.77 -14.74 17.22
N ALA A 461 -17.60 -15.84 16.50
CA ALA A 461 -17.39 -15.81 15.05
C ALA A 461 -18.60 -15.21 14.30
N GLY A 462 -19.83 -15.55 14.70
CA GLY A 462 -21.04 -14.96 14.15
C GLY A 462 -21.18 -13.46 14.46
N MET A 463 -20.71 -13.00 15.63
CA MET A 463 -20.63 -11.57 15.96
C MET A 463 -19.68 -10.83 15.02
N GLU A 464 -18.52 -11.42 14.71
CA GLU A 464 -17.54 -10.86 13.78
C GLU A 464 -18.10 -10.79 12.35
N GLU A 465 -18.74 -11.86 11.87
CA GLU A 465 -19.37 -11.91 10.54
C GLU A 465 -20.49 -10.87 10.37
N LYS A 466 -21.31 -10.69 11.42
CA LYS A 466 -22.41 -9.71 11.44
C LYS A 466 -21.96 -8.30 11.84
N GLN A 467 -20.66 -8.10 12.09
CA GLN A 467 -20.06 -6.82 12.50
C GLN A 467 -20.72 -6.20 13.75
N LEU A 468 -21.09 -7.04 14.72
CA LEU A 468 -21.67 -6.60 15.98
C LEU A 468 -20.55 -6.28 16.98
N GLU A 469 -20.55 -5.06 17.50
CA GLU A 469 -19.46 -4.59 18.38
C GLU A 469 -19.71 -4.84 19.87
N THR A 470 -20.88 -5.32 20.29
CA THR A 470 -21.21 -5.49 21.72
C THR A 470 -20.21 -6.44 22.43
N PRO A 471 -19.63 -6.05 23.57
CA PRO A 471 -18.61 -6.86 24.23
C PRO A 471 -19.18 -8.17 24.79
N VAL A 472 -18.43 -9.26 24.60
CA VAL A 472 -18.81 -10.62 25.01
C VAL A 472 -17.92 -11.11 26.17
N VAL A 473 -18.55 -11.65 27.20
CA VAL A 473 -17.90 -12.35 28.31
C VAL A 473 -18.38 -13.80 28.33
N VAL A 474 -17.43 -14.73 28.25
CA VAL A 474 -17.76 -16.16 28.22
C VAL A 474 -17.84 -16.72 29.63
N ILE A 475 -18.96 -17.32 29.99
CA ILE A 475 -19.14 -18.05 31.24
C ILE A 475 -18.90 -19.53 30.94
N THR A 476 -18.05 -20.21 31.72
CA THR A 476 -17.64 -21.59 31.40
C THR A 476 -17.76 -22.53 32.59
N GLY A 477 -18.01 -23.82 32.33
CA GLY A 477 -17.91 -24.88 33.33
C GLY A 477 -16.49 -25.03 33.92
N LYS A 478 -16.34 -25.95 34.88
CA LYS A 478 -15.06 -26.12 35.60
C LYS A 478 -13.95 -26.65 34.67
N GLY A 479 -12.81 -25.95 34.63
CA GLY A 479 -11.51 -26.63 34.63
C GLY A 479 -10.65 -26.68 33.37
N ASP A 480 -10.72 -25.73 32.43
CA ASP A 480 -9.72 -25.71 31.35
C ASP A 480 -9.18 -24.29 31.08
N GLU A 481 -7.96 -24.02 31.55
CA GLU A 481 -7.22 -22.79 31.22
C GLU A 481 -6.97 -22.68 29.70
N MET A 482 -6.95 -23.79 28.96
CA MET A 482 -6.83 -23.76 27.50
C MET A 482 -8.07 -23.15 26.85
N ILE A 483 -9.28 -23.43 27.37
CA ILE A 483 -10.52 -22.82 26.89
C ILE A 483 -10.49 -21.31 27.13
N ALA A 484 -10.03 -20.87 28.31
CA ALA A 484 -9.88 -19.45 28.62
C ALA A 484 -8.94 -18.73 27.64
N SER A 485 -7.84 -19.37 27.23
CA SER A 485 -6.94 -18.80 26.23
C SER A 485 -7.61 -18.69 24.85
N GLN A 486 -8.33 -19.72 24.43
CA GLN A 486 -9.00 -19.76 23.11
C GLN A 486 -10.11 -18.72 22.97
N VAL A 487 -10.96 -18.56 23.99
CA VAL A 487 -12.05 -17.58 23.92
C VAL A 487 -11.53 -16.14 23.83
N ILE A 488 -10.46 -15.83 24.56
CA ILE A 488 -9.82 -14.50 24.51
C ILE A 488 -9.15 -14.28 23.14
N GLN A 489 -8.43 -15.28 22.62
CA GLN A 489 -7.81 -15.19 21.29
C GLN A 489 -8.83 -15.00 20.16
N ARG A 490 -10.03 -15.57 20.32
CA ARG A 490 -11.14 -15.43 19.37
C ARG A 490 -11.94 -14.13 19.51
N GLY A 491 -11.64 -13.28 20.49
CA GLY A 491 -12.23 -11.94 20.60
C GLY A 491 -13.17 -11.72 21.78
N ALA A 492 -13.31 -12.69 22.71
CA ALA A 492 -13.99 -12.43 23.97
C ALA A 492 -13.20 -11.39 24.80
N TYR A 493 -13.92 -10.51 25.49
CA TYR A 493 -13.32 -9.46 26.31
C TYR A 493 -12.81 -9.98 27.65
N ASP A 494 -13.49 -10.98 28.19
CA ASP A 494 -13.14 -11.63 29.44
C ASP A 494 -13.83 -13.01 29.55
N TYR A 495 -13.46 -13.78 30.59
CA TYR A 495 -14.09 -15.07 30.90
C TYR A 495 -14.38 -15.22 32.39
N LEU A 496 -15.43 -15.98 32.74
CA LEU A 496 -15.79 -16.27 34.13
C LEU A 496 -16.16 -17.74 34.35
N PRO A 497 -15.41 -18.49 35.18
CA PRO A 497 -15.80 -19.84 35.56
C PRO A 497 -17.11 -19.86 36.38
N LYS A 498 -18.06 -20.74 36.06
CA LYS A 498 -19.34 -20.97 36.77
C LYS A 498 -19.14 -21.25 38.26
N SER A 499 -18.02 -21.89 38.63
CA SER A 499 -17.66 -22.15 40.03
C SER A 499 -17.27 -20.90 40.83
N ARG A 500 -16.90 -19.80 40.14
CA ARG A 500 -16.46 -18.53 40.75
C ARG A 500 -17.52 -17.44 40.66
N ILE A 501 -18.74 -17.76 40.23
CA ILE A 501 -19.85 -16.80 40.19
C ILE A 501 -20.19 -16.35 41.61
N SER A 502 -19.97 -15.06 41.84
CA SER A 502 -20.33 -14.31 43.04
C SER A 502 -20.71 -12.88 42.63
N GLN A 503 -21.42 -12.16 43.50
CA GLN A 503 -21.78 -10.75 43.26
C GLN A 503 -20.54 -9.90 42.97
N LYS A 504 -19.49 -10.04 43.78
CA LYS A 504 -18.24 -9.30 43.60
C LYS A 504 -17.56 -9.61 42.27
N SER A 505 -17.52 -10.87 41.85
CA SER A 505 -16.87 -11.25 40.59
C SER A 505 -17.66 -10.79 39.37
N LEU A 506 -19.00 -10.87 39.40
CA LEU A 506 -19.86 -10.40 38.30
C LEU A 506 -19.82 -8.88 38.18
N THR A 507 -19.94 -8.13 39.28
CA THR A 507 -19.82 -6.66 39.24
C THR A 507 -18.47 -6.23 38.69
N ARG A 508 -17.38 -6.90 39.12
CA ARG A 508 -16.03 -6.62 38.62
C ARG A 508 -15.89 -6.91 37.13
N ILE A 509 -16.41 -8.04 36.64
CA ILE A 509 -16.24 -8.42 35.23
C ILE A 509 -17.08 -7.53 34.31
N ILE A 510 -18.29 -7.16 34.72
CA ILE A 510 -19.14 -6.19 34.01
C ILE A 510 -18.40 -4.86 33.90
N HIS A 511 -17.94 -4.31 35.03
CA HIS A 511 -17.24 -3.05 35.05
C HIS A 511 -15.98 -3.06 34.16
N ASN A 512 -15.09 -4.04 34.36
CA ASN A 512 -13.84 -4.13 33.61
C ASN A 512 -14.07 -4.31 32.10
N THR A 513 -15.08 -5.09 31.73
CA THR A 513 -15.40 -5.32 30.32
C THR A 513 -15.96 -4.06 29.67
N MET A 514 -16.88 -3.37 30.34
CA MET A 514 -17.46 -2.12 29.86
C MET A 514 -16.38 -1.03 29.71
N GLU A 515 -15.46 -0.93 30.67
CA GLU A 515 -14.33 0.01 30.59
C GLU A 515 -13.39 -0.32 29.43
N LYS A 516 -13.00 -1.59 29.28
CA LYS A 516 -12.18 -2.04 28.14
C LYS A 516 -12.85 -1.74 26.80
N PHE A 517 -14.16 -1.99 26.71
CA PHE A 517 -14.93 -1.70 25.51
C PHE A 517 -14.95 -0.20 25.20
N ARG A 518 -15.28 0.64 26.20
CA ARG A 518 -15.28 2.10 26.06
C ARG A 518 -13.93 2.63 25.60
N MET A 519 -12.83 2.24 26.24
CA MET A 519 -11.48 2.67 25.86
C MET A 519 -11.15 2.27 24.41
N LYS A 520 -11.49 1.05 23.98
CA LYS A 520 -11.26 0.60 22.60
C LYS A 520 -12.06 1.44 21.61
N THR A 521 -13.33 1.75 21.92
CA THR A 521 -14.17 2.61 21.08
C THR A 521 -13.64 4.04 21.02
N GLU A 522 -13.18 4.61 22.14
CA GLU A 522 -12.56 5.94 22.18
C GLU A 522 -11.25 6.01 21.39
N ILE A 523 -10.39 4.99 21.48
CA ILE A 523 -9.17 4.89 20.67
C ILE A 523 -9.52 4.81 19.19
N LYS A 524 -10.49 3.97 18.80
CA LYS A 524 -10.95 3.85 17.41
C LYS A 524 -11.45 5.20 16.90
N GLN A 525 -12.30 5.89 17.67
CA GLN A 525 -12.78 7.22 17.32
C GLN A 525 -11.66 8.27 17.24
N ALA A 526 -10.66 8.21 18.13
CA ALA A 526 -9.52 9.10 18.08
C ALA A 526 -8.65 8.82 16.84
N MET A 527 -8.43 7.55 16.49
CA MET A 527 -7.72 7.14 15.28
C MET A 527 -8.47 7.56 14.02
N ASP A 528 -9.79 7.37 13.97
CA ASP A 528 -10.64 7.81 12.87
C ASP A 528 -10.59 9.33 12.73
N LYS A 529 -10.59 10.06 13.86
CA LYS A 529 -10.46 11.52 13.88
C LYS A 529 -9.05 12.00 13.52
N MET A 530 -8.00 11.26 13.85
CA MET A 530 -6.63 11.52 13.39
C MET A 530 -6.49 11.28 11.89
N ALA A 531 -7.13 10.23 11.36
CA ALA A 531 -7.22 9.99 9.92
C ALA A 531 -8.02 11.12 9.23
N GLU A 532 -9.09 11.60 9.85
CA GLU A 532 -9.89 12.75 9.40
C GLU A 532 -9.09 14.07 9.42
N LEU A 533 -8.22 14.26 10.41
CA LEU A 533 -7.29 15.41 10.52
C LEU A 533 -6.16 15.36 9.46
N SER A 534 -6.00 14.24 8.75
CA SER A 534 -5.09 14.07 7.62
C SER A 534 -5.88 13.88 6.31
N THR A 535 -6.87 14.75 6.06
CA THR A 535 -7.67 14.77 4.81
C THR A 535 -7.17 15.79 3.79
N LYS A 536 -6.36 16.75 4.24
CA LYS A 536 -5.85 17.84 3.41
C LYS A 536 -4.33 17.74 3.19
N ASP A 537 -3.88 18.32 2.08
CA ASP A 537 -2.47 18.56 1.78
C ASP A 537 -1.96 19.78 2.56
N GLU A 538 -0.85 19.60 3.29
CA GLU A 538 -0.31 20.61 4.22
C GLU A 538 0.14 21.90 3.51
N LEU A 539 0.55 21.81 2.24
CA LEU A 539 1.05 22.96 1.49
C LEU A 539 -0.07 23.76 0.84
N THR A 540 -1.06 23.07 0.27
CA THR A 540 -2.06 23.67 -0.63
C THR A 540 -3.46 23.84 -0.01
N ASP A 541 -3.71 23.22 1.15
CA ASP A 541 -5.03 23.17 1.82
C ASP A 541 -6.17 22.56 0.98
N LEU A 542 -5.84 21.97 -0.18
CA LEU A 542 -6.70 21.08 -0.94
C LEU A 542 -6.79 19.72 -0.26
N TYR A 543 -7.72 18.87 -0.69
CA TYR A 543 -7.73 17.48 -0.23
C TYR A 543 -6.45 16.77 -0.67
N ASN A 544 -6.03 15.77 0.09
CA ASN A 544 -4.94 14.90 -0.33
C ASN A 544 -5.42 13.81 -1.29
N ARG A 545 -4.46 13.12 -1.93
CA ARG A 545 -4.75 12.04 -2.88
C ARG A 545 -5.61 10.94 -2.29
N ARG A 546 -5.42 10.58 -1.01
CA ARG A 546 -6.19 9.50 -0.36
C ARG A 546 -7.67 9.83 -0.29
N TYR A 547 -8.00 10.99 0.26
CA TYR A 547 -9.39 11.45 0.36
C TYR A 547 -10.04 11.58 -1.02
N PHE A 548 -9.29 12.06 -2.01
CA PHE A 548 -9.78 12.16 -3.38
C PHE A 548 -10.18 10.81 -3.97
N MET A 549 -9.37 9.76 -3.77
CA MET A 549 -9.70 8.42 -4.26
C MET A 549 -11.01 7.91 -3.64
N GLU A 550 -11.16 8.05 -2.31
CA GLU A 550 -12.39 7.65 -1.59
C GLU A 550 -13.63 8.45 -2.04
N ALA A 551 -13.46 9.76 -2.28
CA ALA A 551 -14.52 10.60 -2.82
C ALA A 551 -14.87 10.17 -4.26
N ALA A 552 -13.88 9.89 -5.10
CA ALA A 552 -14.10 9.50 -6.48
C ALA A 552 -14.81 8.15 -6.62
N GLU A 553 -14.49 7.17 -5.77
CA GLU A 553 -15.20 5.88 -5.74
C GLU A 553 -16.69 6.07 -5.45
N ARG A 554 -17.00 6.95 -4.48
CA ARG A 554 -18.37 7.29 -4.09
C ARG A 554 -19.14 7.97 -5.21
N GLU A 555 -18.52 8.95 -5.87
CA GLU A 555 -19.16 9.69 -6.98
C GLU A 555 -19.37 8.80 -8.20
N ILE A 556 -18.43 7.90 -8.53
CA ILE A 556 -18.62 6.90 -9.60
C ILE A 556 -19.78 5.96 -9.27
N ALA A 557 -19.86 5.44 -8.04
CA ALA A 557 -20.96 4.59 -7.62
C ALA A 557 -22.33 5.31 -7.73
N GLY A 558 -22.36 6.62 -7.40
CA GLY A 558 -23.52 7.47 -7.59
C GLY A 558 -23.89 7.65 -9.07
N ALA A 559 -22.92 8.01 -9.91
CA ALA A 559 -23.11 8.22 -11.34
C ALA A 559 -23.62 6.94 -12.04
N ALA A 560 -23.03 5.78 -11.72
CA ALA A 560 -23.44 4.48 -12.23
C ALA A 560 -24.88 4.12 -11.84
N ARG A 561 -25.28 4.44 -10.60
CA ARG A 561 -26.62 4.12 -10.07
C ARG A 561 -27.71 5.02 -10.62
N TYR A 562 -27.45 6.31 -10.77
CA TYR A 562 -28.46 7.31 -11.12
C TYR A 562 -28.38 7.77 -12.58
N GLY A 563 -27.43 7.25 -13.37
CA GLY A 563 -27.23 7.65 -14.76
C GLY A 563 -26.82 9.11 -14.91
N GLN A 564 -26.09 9.64 -13.94
CA GLN A 564 -25.65 11.04 -13.91
C GLN A 564 -24.30 11.19 -14.59
N SER A 565 -24.10 12.29 -15.34
CA SER A 565 -22.78 12.62 -15.90
C SER A 565 -21.78 12.94 -14.79
N LEU A 566 -20.56 12.46 -14.95
CA LEU A 566 -19.45 12.69 -14.02
C LEU A 566 -18.19 12.93 -14.84
N SER A 567 -17.48 14.02 -14.58
CA SER A 567 -16.23 14.31 -15.28
C SER A 567 -15.07 14.40 -14.29
N LEU A 568 -13.89 13.97 -14.74
CA LEU A 568 -12.64 14.06 -13.99
C LEU A 568 -11.62 14.84 -14.81
N LEU A 569 -10.95 15.79 -14.17
CA LEU A 569 -9.83 16.51 -14.75
C LEU A 569 -8.53 16.20 -14.02
N MET A 570 -7.44 16.15 -14.79
CA MET A 570 -6.06 16.09 -14.33
C MET A 570 -5.35 17.37 -14.81
N LEU A 571 -4.69 18.09 -13.90
CA LEU A 571 -4.02 19.35 -14.16
C LEU A 571 -2.56 19.24 -13.75
N ASP A 572 -1.67 19.77 -14.58
CA ASP A 572 -0.23 19.84 -14.30
C ASP A 572 0.31 21.23 -14.62
N ILE A 573 1.24 21.71 -13.79
CA ILE A 573 1.88 23.01 -13.98
C ILE A 573 3.00 22.87 -15.01
N ASP A 574 2.88 23.59 -16.12
CA ASP A 574 3.85 23.53 -17.20
C ASP A 574 5.21 24.08 -16.74
N HIS A 575 6.27 23.33 -17.04
CA HIS A 575 7.67 23.72 -16.74
C HIS A 575 7.94 24.01 -15.25
N PHE A 576 7.22 23.37 -14.32
CA PHE A 576 7.38 23.62 -12.88
C PHE A 576 8.81 23.37 -12.37
N LYS A 577 9.50 22.36 -12.91
CA LYS A 577 10.92 22.12 -12.61
C LYS A 577 11.79 23.34 -12.95
N GLU A 578 11.58 23.98 -14.11
CA GLU A 578 12.33 25.18 -14.50
C GLU A 578 12.03 26.37 -13.58
N ILE A 579 10.81 26.45 -13.03
CA ILE A 579 10.47 27.46 -12.02
C ILE A 579 11.29 27.24 -10.74
N ASN A 580 11.37 25.99 -10.27
CA ASN A 580 12.19 25.63 -9.10
C ASN A 580 13.67 25.87 -9.34
N ASP A 581 14.17 25.50 -10.52
CA ASP A 581 15.59 25.63 -10.87
C ASP A 581 16.01 27.11 -10.97
N ASN A 582 15.11 27.99 -11.45
CA ASN A 582 15.40 29.42 -11.63
C ASN A 582 15.11 30.27 -10.38
N HIS A 583 14.15 29.88 -9.54
CA HIS A 583 13.66 30.72 -8.43
C HIS A 583 13.73 30.04 -7.05
N GLY A 584 14.14 28.77 -6.98
CA GLY A 584 14.23 27.98 -5.76
C GLY A 584 12.90 27.35 -5.34
N HIS A 585 12.99 26.29 -4.53
CA HIS A 585 11.82 25.56 -4.01
C HIS A 585 10.79 26.42 -3.27
N PRO A 586 11.16 27.43 -2.44
CA PRO A 586 10.18 28.29 -1.79
C PRO A 586 9.30 29.08 -2.78
N ALA A 587 9.85 29.46 -3.96
CA ALA A 587 9.07 30.10 -5.01
C ALA A 587 8.12 29.10 -5.69
N GLY A 588 8.55 27.86 -5.89
CA GLY A 588 7.71 26.75 -6.34
C GLY A 588 6.54 26.47 -5.39
N ASP A 589 6.77 26.52 -4.08
CA ASP A 589 5.74 26.36 -3.06
C ASP A 589 4.65 27.44 -3.17
N GLU A 590 5.03 28.70 -3.41
CA GLU A 590 4.07 29.78 -3.65
C GLU A 590 3.30 29.60 -4.98
N VAL A 591 3.94 29.05 -6.01
CA VAL A 591 3.27 28.68 -7.27
C VAL A 591 2.23 27.57 -7.04
N LEU A 592 2.55 26.55 -6.23
CA LEU A 592 1.63 25.48 -5.86
C LEU A 592 0.44 26.00 -5.05
N LYS A 593 0.71 26.84 -4.03
CA LYS A 593 -0.35 27.49 -3.23
C LYS A 593 -1.25 28.38 -4.09
N HIS A 594 -0.68 29.14 -5.02
CA HIS A 594 -1.44 30.00 -5.91
C HIS A 594 -2.34 29.20 -6.86
N THR A 595 -1.80 28.14 -7.46
CA THR A 595 -2.55 27.19 -8.31
C THR A 595 -3.72 26.59 -7.53
N ALA A 596 -3.47 26.13 -6.31
CA ALA A 596 -4.50 25.59 -5.42
C ALA A 596 -5.60 26.60 -5.10
N ARG A 597 -5.25 27.86 -4.77
CA ARG A 597 -6.22 28.94 -4.53
C ARG A 597 -7.08 29.22 -5.76
N LEU A 598 -6.49 29.27 -6.96
CA LEU A 598 -7.23 29.48 -8.21
C LEU A 598 -8.20 28.33 -8.49
N LEU A 599 -7.78 27.10 -8.19
CA LEU A 599 -8.61 25.90 -8.32
C LEU A 599 -9.79 25.93 -7.34
N GLN A 600 -9.52 26.12 -6.03
CA GLN A 600 -10.55 26.21 -4.98
C GLN A 600 -11.59 27.30 -5.26
N ASN A 601 -11.15 28.48 -5.75
CA ASN A 601 -12.04 29.60 -6.06
C ASN A 601 -12.84 29.40 -7.36
N SER A 602 -12.54 28.36 -8.14
CA SER A 602 -13.20 28.11 -9.42
C SER A 602 -14.19 26.95 -9.37
N ILE A 603 -13.98 25.96 -8.49
CA ILE A 603 -14.82 24.77 -8.34
C ILE A 603 -16.09 25.05 -7.50
N ARG A 604 -17.11 24.19 -7.64
CA ARG A 604 -18.35 24.24 -6.85
C ARG A 604 -18.18 23.51 -5.52
N LYS A 605 -19.10 23.73 -4.58
CA LYS A 605 -19.13 23.03 -3.28
C LYS A 605 -19.26 21.51 -3.40
N CYS A 606 -19.89 21.01 -4.46
CA CYS A 606 -20.03 19.58 -4.74
C CYS A 606 -18.82 18.97 -5.45
N ASP A 607 -17.90 19.78 -5.95
CA ASP A 607 -16.71 19.29 -6.63
C ASP A 607 -15.62 19.02 -5.59
N VAL A 608 -14.80 18.00 -5.82
CA VAL A 608 -13.70 17.65 -4.93
C VAL A 608 -12.38 17.84 -5.66
N ALA A 609 -11.55 18.76 -5.18
CA ALA A 609 -10.23 19.04 -5.72
C ALA A 609 -9.13 18.57 -4.77
N CYS A 610 -8.08 17.97 -5.32
CA CYS A 610 -6.93 17.52 -4.54
C CYS A 610 -5.59 17.89 -5.19
N ARG A 611 -4.54 17.92 -4.37
CA ARG A 611 -3.17 17.78 -4.86
C ARG A 611 -2.90 16.29 -5.05
N TYR A 612 -2.79 15.87 -6.31
CA TYR A 612 -2.65 14.47 -6.68
C TYR A 612 -1.19 13.99 -6.62
N GLY A 613 -0.26 14.88 -6.96
CA GLY A 613 1.18 14.63 -6.98
C GLY A 613 2.00 15.87 -6.61
N GLY A 614 3.29 15.88 -6.96
CA GLY A 614 4.18 17.00 -6.64
C GLY A 614 3.70 18.33 -7.24
N GLU A 615 3.47 18.34 -8.55
CA GLU A 615 2.99 19.50 -9.34
C GLU A 615 1.62 19.24 -10.01
N GLU A 616 0.97 18.14 -9.64
CA GLU A 616 -0.24 17.62 -10.25
C GLU A 616 -1.46 17.80 -9.34
N PHE A 617 -2.59 18.18 -9.93
CA PHE A 617 -3.87 18.40 -9.27
C PHE A 617 -4.97 17.63 -9.98
N ALA A 618 -5.97 17.17 -9.24
CA ALA A 618 -7.12 16.51 -9.83
C ALA A 618 -8.42 17.10 -9.28
N VAL A 619 -9.47 17.08 -10.09
CA VAL A 619 -10.83 17.46 -9.66
C VAL A 619 -11.83 16.47 -10.21
N ILE A 620 -12.73 16.02 -9.34
CA ILE A 620 -13.92 15.26 -9.73
C ILE A 620 -15.14 16.17 -9.65
N MET A 621 -15.93 16.17 -10.72
CA MET A 621 -17.06 17.09 -10.94
C MET A 621 -18.34 16.28 -11.16
N PRO A 622 -19.11 16.00 -10.09
CA PRO A 622 -20.40 15.33 -10.19
C PRO A 622 -21.39 16.14 -11.04
N ASN A 623 -22.32 15.44 -11.70
CA ASN A 623 -23.37 16.04 -12.52
C ASN A 623 -22.86 17.00 -13.60
N THR A 624 -21.68 16.70 -14.18
CA THR A 624 -21.01 17.56 -15.16
C THR A 624 -20.66 16.76 -16.42
N PRO A 625 -21.41 16.94 -17.52
CA PRO A 625 -21.07 16.34 -18.83
C PRO A 625 -19.78 16.92 -19.42
N LEU A 626 -19.15 16.17 -20.33
CA LEU A 626 -17.85 16.52 -20.91
C LEU A 626 -17.82 17.93 -21.52
N ALA A 627 -18.88 18.32 -22.24
CA ALA A 627 -18.97 19.64 -22.88
C ALA A 627 -18.88 20.79 -21.86
N ASN A 628 -19.55 20.65 -20.72
CA ASN A 628 -19.52 21.66 -19.65
C ASN A 628 -18.19 21.65 -18.91
N ALA A 629 -17.63 20.46 -18.67
CA ALA A 629 -16.31 20.31 -18.07
C ALA A 629 -15.22 20.96 -18.94
N ARG A 630 -15.32 20.84 -20.27
CA ARG A 630 -14.38 21.46 -21.23
C ARG A 630 -14.38 22.99 -21.12
N ILE A 631 -15.57 23.60 -21.05
CA ILE A 631 -15.73 25.06 -20.85
C ILE A 631 -15.11 25.49 -19.52
N PHE A 632 -15.36 24.71 -18.46
CA PHE A 632 -14.79 24.97 -17.14
C PHE A 632 -13.26 24.91 -17.16
N CYS A 633 -12.67 23.84 -17.71
CA CYS A 633 -11.23 23.65 -17.82
C CYS A 633 -10.56 24.76 -18.63
N GLU A 634 -11.15 25.19 -19.75
CA GLU A 634 -10.57 26.26 -20.57
C GLU A 634 -10.58 27.61 -19.84
N ARG A 635 -11.66 27.89 -19.09
CA ARG A 635 -11.72 29.07 -18.22
C ARG A 635 -10.68 28.99 -17.10
N LEU A 636 -10.50 27.82 -16.51
CA LEU A 636 -9.50 27.59 -15.46
C LEU A 636 -8.08 27.78 -16.00
N ARG A 637 -7.78 27.23 -17.19
CA ARG A 637 -6.49 27.39 -17.87
C ARG A 637 -6.16 28.86 -18.13
N LYS A 638 -7.09 29.62 -18.73
CA LYS A 638 -6.91 31.06 -18.97
C LYS A 638 -6.66 31.84 -17.68
N LYS A 639 -7.38 31.52 -16.59
CA LYS A 639 -7.13 32.15 -15.28
C LYS A 639 -5.70 31.93 -14.80
N HIS A 640 -5.12 30.74 -14.99
CA HIS A 640 -3.73 30.48 -14.60
C HIS A 640 -2.77 31.28 -15.48
N GLU A 641 -2.97 31.26 -16.80
CA GLU A 641 -2.18 32.01 -17.79
C GLU A 641 -2.19 33.53 -17.56
N ASP A 642 -3.36 34.10 -17.21
CA ASP A 642 -3.53 35.53 -16.93
C ASP A 642 -3.00 35.93 -15.54
N SER A 643 -2.87 34.96 -14.63
CA SER A 643 -2.41 35.21 -13.26
C SER A 643 -0.88 35.31 -13.19
N LYS A 644 -0.40 36.05 -12.18
CA LYS A 644 1.04 36.20 -11.91
C LYS A 644 1.30 35.94 -10.44
N VAL A 645 2.26 35.09 -10.14
CA VAL A 645 2.70 34.82 -8.77
C VAL A 645 3.79 35.83 -8.42
N SER A 646 3.62 36.55 -7.32
CA SER A 646 4.60 37.52 -6.84
C SER A 646 5.43 36.89 -5.74
N TYR A 647 6.74 36.73 -5.98
CA TYR A 647 7.69 36.16 -5.02
C TYR A 647 8.99 36.97 -5.08
N ASP A 648 9.48 37.48 -3.93
CA ASP A 648 10.67 38.34 -3.82
C ASP A 648 10.80 39.41 -4.92
N SER A 649 9.75 40.23 -5.09
CA SER A 649 9.66 41.30 -6.10
C SER A 649 9.68 40.84 -7.57
N THR A 650 9.73 39.53 -7.84
CA THR A 650 9.67 38.93 -9.17
C THR A 650 8.24 38.46 -9.47
N LYS A 651 7.79 38.65 -10.71
CA LYS A 651 6.47 38.18 -11.18
C LYS A 651 6.64 36.96 -12.07
N ILE A 652 6.32 35.79 -11.54
CA ILE A 652 6.38 34.51 -12.23
C ILE A 652 5.07 34.32 -13.01
N ARG A 653 5.18 34.03 -14.30
CA ARG A 653 4.06 33.58 -15.13
C ARG A 653 4.08 32.07 -15.18
N LEU A 654 2.90 31.46 -15.15
CA LEU A 654 2.76 30.01 -15.26
C LEU A 654 1.62 29.68 -16.21
N THR A 655 1.74 28.55 -16.89
CA THR A 655 0.66 27.94 -17.67
C THR A 655 0.38 26.56 -17.11
N VAL A 656 -0.79 26.03 -17.43
CA VAL A 656 -1.18 24.68 -17.01
C VAL A 656 -1.67 23.88 -18.20
N SER A 657 -1.35 22.60 -18.20
CA SER A 657 -1.92 21.61 -19.12
C SER A 657 -3.01 20.83 -18.39
N ILE A 658 -4.13 20.57 -19.06
CA ILE A 658 -5.29 19.90 -18.45
C ILE A 658 -5.75 18.75 -19.34
N GLY A 659 -5.83 17.56 -18.75
CA GLY A 659 -6.49 16.39 -19.31
C GLY A 659 -7.89 16.23 -18.72
N LEU A 660 -8.85 15.80 -19.53
CA LEU A 660 -10.25 15.66 -19.14
C LEU A 660 -10.81 14.32 -19.61
N ALA A 661 -11.67 13.70 -18.82
CA ALA A 661 -12.45 12.53 -19.22
C ALA A 661 -13.85 12.54 -18.58
N GLU A 662 -14.86 12.10 -19.33
CA GLU A 662 -16.20 11.82 -18.77
C GLU A 662 -16.34 10.34 -18.43
N TYR A 663 -16.97 10.04 -17.30
CA TYR A 663 -17.27 8.69 -16.86
C TYR A 663 -18.15 7.96 -17.89
N ILE A 664 -17.72 6.78 -18.30
CA ILE A 664 -18.46 5.91 -19.22
C ILE A 664 -18.81 4.62 -18.50
N PHE A 665 -20.12 4.38 -18.35
CA PHE A 665 -20.67 3.16 -17.78
C PHE A 665 -20.17 1.91 -18.52
N ASN A 666 -19.78 0.86 -17.79
CA ASN A 666 -19.17 -0.40 -18.28
C ASN A 666 -17.77 -0.30 -18.93
N VAL A 667 -17.21 0.90 -19.10
CA VAL A 667 -15.82 1.10 -19.55
C VAL A 667 -14.93 1.44 -18.35
N ASP A 668 -15.39 2.36 -17.51
CA ASP A 668 -14.69 2.75 -16.28
C ASP A 668 -15.12 1.87 -15.10
N ASN A 669 -14.60 0.65 -15.06
CA ASN A 669 -14.91 -0.34 -14.01
C ASN A 669 -14.21 -0.03 -12.66
N SER A 670 -13.36 1.01 -12.63
CA SER A 670 -12.68 1.49 -11.43
C SER A 670 -12.31 2.97 -11.57
N VAL A 671 -12.08 3.66 -10.44
CA VAL A 671 -11.55 5.03 -10.43
C VAL A 671 -10.24 5.13 -11.21
N ALA A 672 -9.40 4.09 -11.15
CA ALA A 672 -8.12 4.06 -11.85
C ALA A 672 -8.27 4.14 -13.39
N HIS A 673 -9.32 3.57 -13.96
CA HIS A 673 -9.59 3.68 -15.41
C HIS A 673 -9.96 5.11 -15.82
N LEU A 674 -10.83 5.77 -15.06
CA LEU A 674 -11.25 7.14 -15.34
C LEU A 674 -10.06 8.12 -15.18
N ILE A 675 -9.25 7.95 -14.12
CA ILE A 675 -8.02 8.73 -13.92
C ILE A 675 -7.07 8.51 -15.09
N LYS A 676 -6.83 7.27 -15.50
CA LYS A 676 -5.92 6.95 -16.60
C LYS A 676 -6.34 7.66 -17.90
N ARG A 677 -7.63 7.71 -18.21
CA ARG A 677 -8.12 8.43 -19.40
C ARG A 677 -7.88 9.93 -19.30
N ALA A 678 -8.16 10.53 -18.16
CA ALA A 678 -7.87 11.95 -17.95
C ALA A 678 -6.34 12.22 -18.03
N ASP A 679 -5.51 11.31 -17.52
CA ASP A 679 -4.06 11.37 -17.62
C ASP A 679 -3.55 11.24 -19.07
N ASP A 680 -4.13 10.33 -19.86
CA ASP A 680 -3.84 10.21 -21.31
C ASP A 680 -4.15 11.54 -22.03
N GLY A 681 -5.24 12.22 -21.65
CA GLY A 681 -5.57 13.57 -22.14
C GLY A 681 -4.53 14.62 -21.72
N LEU A 682 -4.06 14.56 -20.48
CA LEU A 682 -3.05 15.48 -19.95
C LEU A 682 -1.70 15.28 -20.66
N TYR A 683 -1.31 14.03 -20.88
CA TYR A 683 -0.11 13.66 -21.62
C TYR A 683 -0.16 14.20 -23.06
N ALA A 684 -1.30 14.04 -23.74
CA ALA A 684 -1.51 14.62 -25.06
C ALA A 684 -1.41 16.16 -25.04
N ALA A 685 -1.97 16.82 -24.01
CA ALA A 685 -1.89 18.27 -23.87
C ALA A 685 -0.43 18.74 -23.76
N LYS A 686 0.39 18.01 -23.00
CA LYS A 686 1.83 18.26 -22.88
C LYS A 686 2.56 18.06 -24.22
N GLN A 687 2.27 16.99 -24.95
CA GLN A 687 2.91 16.71 -26.24
C GLN A 687 2.57 17.72 -27.33
N GLN A 688 1.34 18.20 -27.38
CA GLN A 688 0.91 19.11 -28.44
C GLN A 688 1.37 20.56 -28.24
N GLY A 689 2.17 20.83 -27.21
CA GLY A 689 2.74 22.16 -26.94
C GLY A 689 2.22 22.85 -25.69
N ARG A 690 1.68 22.09 -24.72
CA ARG A 690 1.26 22.56 -23.39
C ARG A 690 0.19 23.67 -23.43
N ASN A 691 -0.13 24.26 -22.27
CA ASN A 691 -1.07 25.36 -22.11
C ASN A 691 -2.39 25.14 -22.87
N ARG A 692 -3.01 23.97 -22.67
CA ARG A 692 -4.25 23.59 -23.37
C ARG A 692 -5.05 22.56 -22.59
N VAL A 693 -6.30 22.36 -23.03
CA VAL A 693 -7.21 21.34 -22.53
C VAL A 693 -7.44 20.29 -23.62
N ILE A 694 -7.21 19.02 -23.29
CA ILE A 694 -7.52 17.89 -24.18
C ILE A 694 -8.42 16.89 -23.46
N ALA A 695 -9.51 16.49 -24.11
CA ALA A 695 -10.37 15.43 -23.63
C ALA A 695 -9.89 14.08 -24.19
N ALA A 696 -9.92 13.03 -23.38
CA ALA A 696 -9.49 11.69 -23.77
C ALA A 696 -10.26 11.15 -24.98
N GLU A 697 -11.51 11.57 -25.11
CA GLU A 697 -12.47 11.16 -26.14
C GLU A 697 -12.16 11.76 -27.53
N ASP A 698 -11.40 12.86 -27.59
CA ASP A 698 -11.01 13.49 -28.87
C ASP A 698 -10.05 12.59 -29.67
N ARG A 699 -9.28 11.73 -28.99
CA ARG A 699 -8.36 10.77 -29.63
C ARG A 699 -9.09 9.63 -30.33
N ALA A 700 -10.30 9.26 -29.90
CA ALA A 700 -11.09 8.20 -30.54
C ALA A 700 -11.67 8.67 -31.88
N MET A 701 -11.91 9.98 -32.05
CA MET A 701 -12.33 10.56 -33.33
C MET A 701 -11.17 10.76 -34.30
N ASP A 702 -9.99 11.14 -33.82
CA ASP A 702 -8.80 11.30 -34.69
C ASP A 702 -8.29 9.95 -35.23
N LEU A 703 -8.27 8.89 -34.40
CA LEU A 703 -7.94 7.54 -34.88
C LEU A 703 -8.95 7.00 -35.91
N ALA A 704 -10.24 7.33 -35.75
CA ALA A 704 -11.29 6.94 -36.69
C ALA A 704 -11.25 7.76 -38.00
N ALA A 705 -10.68 8.96 -37.98
CA ALA A 705 -10.46 9.80 -39.16
C ALA A 705 -9.21 9.37 -39.95
N GLU A 706 -8.12 8.99 -39.27
CA GLU A 706 -6.92 8.42 -39.92
C GLU A 706 -7.21 7.08 -40.60
N VAL A 707 -8.05 6.23 -40.01
CA VAL A 707 -8.47 4.93 -40.61
C VAL A 707 -9.45 5.10 -41.78
N ARG A 708 -10.05 6.28 -41.98
CA ARG A 708 -10.89 6.57 -43.16
C ARG A 708 -10.11 7.19 -44.33
N HIS A 709 -8.86 7.57 -44.11
CA HIS A 709 -7.97 8.14 -45.13
C HIS A 709 -6.83 7.21 -45.55
N ILE A 710 -6.79 5.99 -45.01
CA ILE A 710 -6.06 4.82 -45.54
C ILE A 710 -7.09 3.89 -46.15
#